data_AF-R2STN4-F1
#
_entry.id   AF-R2STN4-F1
#
_cell.length_a   1.000
_cell.length_b   1.000
_cell.length_c   1.000
_cell.angle_alpha   90.00
_cell.angle_beta   90.00
_cell.angle_gamma   90.00
#
_symmetry.space_group_name_H-M   'P 1'
#
loop_
_entity.id
_entity.type
_entity.pdbx_description
1 polymer ?
#
loop_
_entity_poly.entity_id
_entity_poly.type
_entity_poly.pdbx_seq_one_letter_code
_entity_poly.pdbx_strand_id
1 'polypeptide(L)'
;MRKELAAAKKELFVPAKDGKVHFFVTTCSGNNRGKVWQTSGDNFEQGWLKVEQYLETFPLFPKWVKIERIDTANKMSAEDGQQAFYQTQRDNYFPYGVAFNEDNDLTFLPEEITGNALLVPHPEHRIARRDARLMISEAHVQAYSQYRDQCDLSSPLHFGKEWTFFTKKGVFIEEGKMYSMETEGYGQGVREINDDNQWTMLEQGIRRGAHYLIDQITETGKFIYGYFPIGGRKINSYNSVRHYSSLYALLEAYDYLREQELVEADFLEKIEQGLQWGLMHLTKVTEDAYYVVDGEELKLGAQAMVILALTKYQTVTGNQQFLPSIEKFLNGMKSFIAEDGSTTHVLNEELTESEAFRIIYYDGEALFAIMRAYPLVGKKEWLDLAELLMNHFIQKRYERYHDHWLSYSVNELTTYLPKRKYFEFGVRNALENLAFIEKRDTAYPTMLELVVAAVKMFDRIQEIDFEEPLFSAEEFTWLKRVMEKRALHELRTGTMWPELAMFFAQPETIAGGFYVRHDRCRMRIDDAEHFLSGLINYQLYHSPEVVSETLTNEKDENPEEDSLAISVIIPVYNREKEIAKCLTQLAQATFDHSQFEVIVADDASTDQTIEVVEKFQKDFEHLRVLRLPKNSGGASVPRNEGLKQAKGRWVVFVDSDDYLTPHALEDAYQLAIEEEETDLVCMPYFRAAGSRRALSRSCFQSSTAVTGMDFLETKLYNSLNIVGKLMRKEVVDRYQLEFPTKIRVREDNWFSMKLYAVVRKIAFLGNKKDYYFCGEWDTVSLSKIGTPPRDAMKIYAEVFRFIFSLEEVPQKRKADLLAIYLNRYAAMIKRGKYAPTRLFQQIGHSLYLIKGSTYLDQEAKQFINDLYSGRYEVQ
;
A
#
# COMPACT_ATOMS: atom_id res chain seq x y z
N MET A 1 -14.45 -26.45 15.66
CA MET A 1 -14.44 -26.62 17.14
C MET A 1 -13.54 -27.77 17.60
N ARG A 2 -13.93 -29.06 17.50
CA ARG A 2 -13.07 -30.19 17.93
C ARG A 2 -11.68 -30.19 17.29
N LYS A 3 -11.61 -29.81 16.00
CA LYS A 3 -10.35 -29.60 15.27
C LYS A 3 -9.47 -28.54 15.93
N GLU A 4 -10.03 -27.36 16.20
CA GLU A 4 -9.31 -26.24 16.82
C GLU A 4 -8.89 -26.54 18.26
N LEU A 5 -9.73 -27.23 19.05
CA LEU A 5 -9.35 -27.67 20.40
C LEU A 5 -8.24 -28.71 20.37
N ALA A 6 -8.24 -29.64 19.41
CA ALA A 6 -7.13 -30.57 19.24
C ALA A 6 -5.82 -29.86 18.83
N ALA A 7 -5.91 -28.84 17.98
CA ALA A 7 -4.78 -28.00 17.62
C ALA A 7 -4.26 -27.19 18.84
N ALA A 8 -5.17 -26.60 19.61
CA ALA A 8 -4.87 -25.87 20.85
C ALA A 8 -4.17 -26.77 21.87
N LYS A 9 -4.67 -27.99 22.04
CA LYS A 9 -4.04 -29.00 22.91
C LYS A 9 -2.60 -29.25 22.51
N LYS A 10 -2.36 -29.45 21.21
CA LYS A 10 -1.03 -29.70 20.66
C LYS A 10 -0.09 -28.51 20.86
N GLU A 11 -0.56 -27.30 20.62
CA GLU A 11 0.22 -26.06 20.74
C GLU A 11 0.63 -25.76 22.19
N LEU A 12 -0.29 -26.02 23.13
CA LEU A 12 -0.06 -25.80 24.56
C LEU A 12 0.61 -26.97 25.26
N PHE A 13 0.74 -28.13 24.61
CA PHE A 13 1.30 -29.33 25.21
C PHE A 13 2.70 -29.10 25.77
N VAL A 14 2.96 -29.70 26.94
CA VAL A 14 4.30 -29.74 27.55
C VAL A 14 4.64 -31.20 27.85
N PRO A 15 5.71 -31.76 27.25
CA PRO A 15 6.11 -33.12 27.53
C PRO A 15 6.64 -33.24 28.96
N ALA A 16 5.93 -34.04 29.77
CA ALA A 16 6.35 -34.69 31.01
C ALA A 16 7.49 -33.99 31.79
N LYS A 17 7.14 -32.93 32.53
CA LYS A 17 7.64 -32.78 33.90
C LYS A 17 6.46 -33.03 34.82
N ASP A 18 6.56 -34.03 35.69
CA ASP A 18 5.62 -34.21 36.80
C ASP A 18 5.49 -32.88 37.54
N GLY A 19 4.34 -32.23 37.40
CA GLY A 19 4.20 -30.84 37.79
C GLY A 19 2.81 -30.32 37.51
N LYS A 20 2.25 -29.66 38.53
CA LYS A 20 0.95 -29.02 38.46
C LYS A 20 0.92 -28.00 37.32
N VAL A 21 -0.02 -28.14 36.38
CA VAL A 21 -0.24 -27.20 35.28
C VAL A 21 -1.47 -26.36 35.59
N HIS A 22 -1.35 -25.04 35.47
CA HIS A 22 -2.43 -24.09 35.68
C HIS A 22 -2.91 -23.55 34.33
N PHE A 23 -4.23 -23.56 34.13
CA PHE A 23 -4.89 -23.06 32.93
C PHE A 23 -5.85 -21.92 33.26
N PHE A 24 -5.95 -20.99 32.32
CA PHE A 24 -6.96 -19.94 32.27
C PHE A 24 -7.72 -20.07 30.96
N VAL A 25 -9.05 -19.98 31.03
CA VAL A 25 -9.94 -19.97 29.87
C VAL A 25 -10.78 -18.71 29.95
N THR A 26 -10.53 -17.76 29.06
CA THR A 26 -11.31 -16.54 28.95
C THR A 26 -12.34 -16.71 27.82
N THR A 27 -13.61 -16.49 28.12
CA THR A 27 -14.72 -16.64 27.16
C THR A 27 -15.52 -15.35 27.05
N CYS A 28 -15.90 -14.96 25.83
CA CYS A 28 -16.68 -13.75 25.56
C CYS A 28 -17.64 -13.98 24.37
N SER A 29 -18.93 -13.68 24.55
CA SER A 29 -19.99 -13.90 23.54
C SER A 29 -20.93 -12.70 23.35
N GLY A 30 -20.55 -11.52 23.83
CA GLY A 30 -21.32 -10.28 23.68
C GLY A 30 -20.55 -9.10 24.24
N ASN A 31 -21.19 -7.93 24.33
CA ASN A 31 -20.52 -6.69 24.72
C ASN A 31 -20.34 -6.48 26.24
N ASN A 32 -20.33 -7.55 27.03
CA ASN A 32 -19.94 -7.51 28.44
C ASN A 32 -18.54 -8.08 28.58
N ARG A 33 -17.78 -7.59 29.57
CA ARG A 33 -16.44 -8.08 29.88
C ARG A 33 -16.40 -9.62 29.95
N GLY A 34 -15.42 -10.21 29.29
CA GLY A 34 -15.24 -11.66 29.22
C GLY A 34 -15.08 -12.30 30.60
N LYS A 35 -15.48 -13.56 30.69
CA LYS A 35 -15.36 -14.36 31.92
C LYS A 35 -14.07 -15.17 31.87
N VAL A 36 -13.22 -14.97 32.87
CA VAL A 36 -12.01 -15.78 33.10
C VAL A 36 -12.36 -16.92 34.04
N TRP A 37 -12.12 -18.15 33.60
CA TRP A 37 -12.21 -19.34 34.41
C TRP A 37 -10.83 -19.95 34.56
N GLN A 38 -10.47 -20.37 35.77
CA GLN A 38 -9.16 -20.94 36.06
C GLN A 38 -9.26 -22.36 36.62
N THR A 39 -8.26 -23.19 36.29
CA THR A 39 -8.18 -24.56 36.78
C THR A 39 -6.73 -25.04 36.87
N SER A 40 -6.52 -26.18 37.52
CA SER A 40 -5.23 -26.86 37.52
C SER A 40 -5.37 -28.38 37.48
N GLY A 41 -4.35 -29.06 37.00
CA GLY A 41 -4.21 -30.52 37.06
C GLY A 41 -2.81 -30.93 37.48
N ASP A 42 -2.65 -32.12 38.02
CA ASP A 42 -1.34 -32.63 38.47
C ASP A 42 -0.40 -32.91 37.28
N ASN A 43 -0.97 -32.97 36.08
CA ASN A 43 -0.28 -32.98 34.80
C ASN A 43 -1.12 -32.29 33.72
N PHE A 44 -0.53 -32.10 32.54
CA PHE A 44 -1.16 -31.43 31.40
C PHE A 44 -2.49 -32.09 30.99
N GLU A 45 -2.53 -33.42 30.88
CA GLU A 45 -3.73 -34.14 30.41
C GLU A 45 -4.92 -33.98 31.37
N GLN A 46 -4.67 -34.05 32.67
CA GLN A 46 -5.72 -33.82 33.68
C GLN A 46 -6.22 -32.37 33.66
N GLY A 47 -5.33 -31.39 33.51
CA GLY A 47 -5.73 -29.98 33.40
C GLY A 47 -6.51 -29.71 32.11
N TRP A 48 -6.05 -30.27 30.99
CA TRP A 48 -6.71 -30.14 29.69
C TRP A 48 -8.10 -30.77 29.67
N LEU A 49 -8.28 -31.94 30.29
CA LEU A 49 -9.60 -32.57 30.41
C LEU A 49 -10.62 -31.63 31.09
N LYS A 50 -10.19 -30.88 32.12
CA LYS A 50 -11.05 -29.89 32.78
C LYS A 50 -11.35 -28.71 31.87
N VAL A 51 -10.40 -28.27 31.05
CA VAL A 51 -10.62 -27.22 30.03
C VAL A 51 -11.66 -27.68 29.01
N GLU A 52 -11.56 -28.91 28.50
CA GLU A 52 -12.54 -29.49 27.57
C GLU A 52 -13.93 -29.56 28.21
N GLN A 53 -14.02 -30.11 29.42
CA GLN A 53 -15.28 -30.20 30.18
C GLN A 53 -15.90 -28.82 30.41
N TYR A 54 -15.10 -27.79 30.74
CA TYR A 54 -15.59 -26.42 30.90
C TYR A 54 -16.17 -25.88 29.60
N LEU A 55 -15.48 -26.04 28.48
CA LEU A 55 -15.97 -25.56 27.18
C LEU A 55 -17.19 -26.35 26.68
N GLU A 56 -17.33 -27.62 27.06
CA GLU A 56 -18.53 -28.44 26.79
C GLU A 56 -19.76 -27.98 27.57
N THR A 57 -19.62 -27.19 28.63
CA THR A 57 -20.77 -26.61 29.36
C THR A 57 -21.52 -25.55 28.56
N PHE A 58 -20.91 -24.99 27.52
CA PHE A 58 -21.53 -23.96 26.69
C PHE A 58 -22.40 -24.62 25.60
N PRO A 59 -23.71 -24.28 25.51
CA PRO A 59 -24.61 -24.86 24.51
C PRO A 59 -24.22 -24.46 23.07
N LEU A 60 -23.62 -23.27 22.92
CA LEU A 60 -22.98 -22.79 21.70
C LEU A 60 -21.57 -22.33 22.06
N PHE A 61 -20.60 -22.66 21.22
CA PHE A 61 -19.22 -22.26 21.46
C PHE A 61 -19.09 -20.73 21.55
N PRO A 62 -18.39 -20.18 22.55
CA PRO A 62 -18.27 -18.74 22.68
C PRO A 62 -17.64 -18.08 21.46
N LYS A 63 -18.05 -16.84 21.16
CA LYS A 63 -17.55 -16.06 20.01
C LYS A 63 -16.02 -15.94 20.06
N TRP A 64 -15.49 -15.62 21.23
CA TRP A 64 -14.06 -15.53 21.51
C TRP A 64 -13.69 -16.43 22.69
N VAL A 65 -12.66 -17.25 22.49
CA VAL A 65 -12.09 -18.13 23.52
C VAL A 65 -10.58 -17.97 23.54
N LYS A 66 -10.03 -17.56 24.67
CA LYS A 66 -8.58 -17.52 24.93
C LYS A 66 -8.24 -18.63 25.93
N ILE A 67 -7.35 -19.54 25.54
CA ILE A 67 -6.89 -20.64 26.41
C ILE A 67 -5.42 -20.42 26.69
N GLU A 68 -5.06 -20.28 27.95
CA GLU A 68 -3.73 -19.92 28.40
C GLU A 68 -3.28 -20.87 29.51
N ARG A 69 -1.97 -21.15 29.57
CA ARG A 69 -1.34 -21.83 30.69
C ARG A 69 -0.20 -21.00 31.25
N ILE A 70 0.08 -21.18 32.53
CA ILE A 70 1.33 -20.70 33.12
C ILE A 70 2.50 -21.38 32.37
N ASP A 71 3.48 -20.58 31.97
CA ASP A 71 4.66 -21.07 31.28
C ASP A 71 5.89 -21.08 32.18
N THR A 72 6.23 -19.93 32.75
CA THR A 72 7.22 -19.82 33.81
C THR A 72 6.62 -19.10 35.01
N ALA A 73 7.04 -19.47 36.22
CA ALA A 73 6.57 -18.88 37.46
C ALA A 73 7.73 -18.70 38.43
N ASN A 74 7.83 -17.51 39.04
CA ASN A 74 8.84 -17.17 40.02
C ASN A 74 8.18 -16.63 41.28
N LYS A 75 8.49 -17.25 42.42
CA LYS A 75 8.05 -16.78 43.74
C LYS A 75 8.99 -15.69 44.26
N MET A 76 8.43 -14.68 44.89
CA MET A 76 9.18 -13.62 45.59
C MET A 76 8.38 -13.10 46.79
N SER A 77 9.04 -12.33 47.66
CA SER A 77 8.35 -11.69 48.78
C SER A 77 7.35 -10.64 48.28
N ALA A 78 6.31 -10.36 49.08
CA ALA A 78 5.36 -9.30 48.77
C ALA A 78 6.04 -7.91 48.65
N GLU A 79 7.09 -7.66 49.43
CA GLU A 79 7.88 -6.41 49.37
C GLU A 79 8.61 -6.27 48.03
N ASP A 80 9.29 -7.34 47.58
CA ASP A 80 9.94 -7.37 46.27
C ASP A 80 8.93 -7.22 45.12
N GLY A 81 7.74 -7.83 45.27
CA GLY A 81 6.66 -7.71 44.31
C GLY A 81 6.12 -6.28 44.19
N GLN A 82 5.91 -5.59 45.32
CA GLN A 82 5.55 -4.17 45.32
C GLN A 82 6.64 -3.32 44.66
N GLN A 83 7.91 -3.62 44.96
CA GLN A 83 9.04 -2.93 44.35
C GLN A 83 9.10 -3.16 42.83
N ALA A 84 8.75 -4.34 42.33
CA ALA A 84 8.65 -4.65 40.90
C ALA A 84 7.56 -3.81 40.20
N PHE A 85 6.38 -3.65 40.82
CA PHE A 85 5.35 -2.74 40.30
C PHE A 85 5.85 -1.29 40.28
N TYR A 86 6.48 -0.84 41.37
CA TYR A 86 6.98 0.52 41.50
C TYR A 86 8.10 0.85 40.48
N GLN A 87 8.90 -0.14 40.08
CA GLN A 87 9.92 0.01 39.04
C GLN A 87 9.34 0.13 37.62
N THR A 88 8.06 -0.19 37.42
CA THR A 88 7.42 -0.09 36.12
C THR A 88 7.23 1.37 35.72
N GLN A 89 7.97 1.78 34.69
CA GLN A 89 8.08 3.20 34.29
C GLN A 89 6.88 3.72 33.50
N ARG A 90 6.03 2.84 32.94
CA ARG A 90 4.91 3.21 32.08
C ARG A 90 3.59 2.62 32.59
N ASP A 91 2.53 3.42 32.49
CA ASP A 91 1.19 2.98 32.86
C ASP A 91 0.71 1.84 31.96
N ASN A 92 0.13 0.78 32.54
CA ASN A 92 -0.37 -0.43 31.84
C ASN A 92 0.68 -1.31 31.12
N TYR A 93 1.98 -1.19 31.45
CA TYR A 93 3.07 -1.99 30.83
C TYR A 93 3.60 -3.12 31.73
N PHE A 94 2.92 -3.44 32.83
CA PHE A 94 3.34 -4.56 33.67
C PHE A 94 3.10 -5.89 32.93
N PRO A 95 4.15 -6.70 32.63
CA PRO A 95 4.03 -7.80 31.66
C PRO A 95 3.68 -9.16 32.28
N TYR A 96 3.69 -9.28 33.60
CA TYR A 96 3.53 -10.56 34.30
C TYR A 96 2.13 -10.73 34.89
N GLY A 97 1.64 -11.97 34.89
CA GLY A 97 0.52 -12.36 35.72
C GLY A 97 0.98 -12.48 37.17
N VAL A 98 0.06 -12.32 38.11
CA VAL A 98 0.39 -12.29 39.54
C VAL A 98 -0.60 -13.14 40.33
N ALA A 99 -0.09 -14.07 41.13
CA ALA A 99 -0.82 -14.71 42.21
C ALA A 99 -0.40 -14.07 43.54
N PHE A 100 -1.34 -13.41 44.22
CA PHE A 100 -1.09 -12.66 45.44
C PHE A 100 -1.12 -13.49 46.73
N ASN A 101 -1.50 -14.77 46.64
CA ASN A 101 -1.56 -15.68 47.78
C ASN A 101 -1.37 -17.14 47.36
N GLU A 102 -1.22 -18.03 48.35
CA GLU A 102 -0.96 -19.46 48.13
C GLU A 102 -2.19 -20.23 47.64
N ASP A 103 -3.39 -19.79 48.03
CA ASP A 103 -4.66 -20.42 47.68
C ASP A 103 -5.07 -20.18 46.21
N ASN A 104 -4.40 -19.24 45.52
CA ASN A 104 -4.58 -18.87 44.11
C ASN A 104 -5.96 -18.28 43.76
N ASP A 105 -6.78 -17.93 44.73
CA ASP A 105 -8.03 -17.17 44.51
C ASP A 105 -7.74 -15.72 44.08
N LEU A 106 -6.60 -15.15 44.47
CA LEU A 106 -6.11 -13.84 43.99
C LEU A 106 -5.05 -13.98 42.89
N THR A 107 -5.35 -14.76 41.85
CA THR A 107 -4.50 -14.93 40.66
C THR A 107 -5.06 -14.18 39.47
N PHE A 108 -4.27 -13.33 38.82
CA PHE A 108 -4.70 -12.49 37.70
C PHE A 108 -3.73 -12.53 36.52
N LEU A 109 -4.28 -12.59 35.30
CA LEU A 109 -3.54 -12.43 34.05
C LEU A 109 -3.09 -10.96 33.85
N PRO A 110 -2.01 -10.69 33.09
CA PRO A 110 -1.59 -9.32 32.73
C PRO A 110 -2.71 -8.46 32.12
N GLU A 111 -3.57 -9.09 31.31
CA GLU A 111 -4.69 -8.46 30.63
C GLU A 111 -5.84 -8.15 31.61
N GLU A 112 -6.06 -8.99 32.63
CA GLU A 112 -6.99 -8.68 33.72
C GLU A 112 -6.49 -7.48 34.54
N ILE A 113 -5.18 -7.44 34.83
CA ILE A 113 -4.53 -6.32 35.54
C ILE A 113 -4.74 -5.01 34.77
N THR A 114 -4.50 -5.03 33.46
CA THR A 114 -4.63 -3.86 32.59
C THR A 114 -6.10 -3.46 32.38
N GLY A 115 -6.94 -4.41 31.98
CA GLY A 115 -8.35 -4.17 31.63
C GLY A 115 -9.21 -3.68 32.79
N ASN A 116 -8.79 -3.97 34.03
CA ASN A 116 -9.49 -3.58 35.26
C ASN A 116 -8.73 -2.57 36.12
N ALA A 117 -7.57 -2.06 35.64
CA ALA A 117 -6.72 -1.14 36.37
C ALA A 117 -6.38 -1.62 37.80
N LEU A 118 -6.05 -2.92 37.96
CA LEU A 118 -5.67 -3.48 39.26
C LEU A 118 -4.37 -2.87 39.78
N LEU A 119 -3.50 -2.47 38.84
CA LEU A 119 -2.37 -1.58 39.09
C LEU A 119 -2.70 -0.18 38.55
N VAL A 120 -2.43 0.84 39.34
CA VAL A 120 -2.65 2.26 38.99
C VAL A 120 -1.35 3.04 39.15
N PRO A 121 -1.12 4.09 38.35
CA PRO A 121 0.08 4.91 38.49
C PRO A 121 0.05 5.72 39.80
N HIS A 122 1.24 6.04 40.32
CA HIS A 122 1.41 6.90 41.48
C HIS A 122 0.67 8.25 41.28
N PRO A 123 0.07 8.86 42.31
CA PRO A 123 -0.75 10.09 42.17
C PRO A 123 -0.02 11.29 41.53
N GLU A 124 1.31 11.33 41.65
CA GLU A 124 2.15 12.35 41.04
C GLU A 124 2.44 12.11 39.56
N HIS A 125 2.19 10.91 39.05
CA HIS A 125 2.38 10.59 37.64
C HIS A 125 1.57 11.55 36.76
N ARG A 126 2.15 11.88 35.61
CA ARG A 126 1.48 12.64 34.56
C ARG A 126 1.57 11.85 33.27
N ILE A 127 0.46 11.82 32.53
CA ILE A 127 0.37 11.12 31.24
C ILE A 127 1.55 11.53 30.35
N ALA A 128 2.06 10.56 29.57
CA ALA A 128 3.23 10.66 28.69
C ALA A 128 4.61 10.76 29.38
N ARG A 129 4.70 10.76 30.72
CA ARG A 129 5.99 10.63 31.43
C ARG A 129 6.38 9.17 31.68
N ARG A 130 7.68 8.89 31.79
CA ARG A 130 8.24 7.56 32.12
C ARG A 130 8.51 7.42 33.63
N ASP A 131 7.51 7.70 34.45
CA ASP A 131 7.58 7.72 35.91
C ASP A 131 6.32 7.18 36.60
N ALA A 132 5.62 6.25 35.93
CA ALA A 132 4.30 5.76 36.34
C ALA A 132 4.29 5.21 37.78
N ARG A 133 5.32 4.46 38.18
CA ARG A 133 5.48 3.93 39.54
C ARG A 133 4.21 3.22 40.01
N LEU A 134 3.92 2.07 39.40
CA LEU A 134 2.64 1.40 39.58
C LEU A 134 2.43 0.94 41.04
N MET A 135 1.20 1.06 41.52
CA MET A 135 0.75 0.64 42.84
C MET A 135 -0.51 -0.20 42.72
N ILE A 136 -0.75 -1.09 43.68
CA ILE A 136 -1.98 -1.88 43.72
C ILE A 136 -3.16 -0.99 44.10
N SER A 137 -4.28 -1.13 43.39
CA SER A 137 -5.57 -0.58 43.78
C SER A 137 -6.41 -1.67 44.45
N GLU A 138 -6.38 -1.75 45.78
CA GLU A 138 -7.17 -2.75 46.53
C GLU A 138 -8.67 -2.67 46.21
N ALA A 139 -9.19 -1.46 46.00
CA ALA A 139 -10.58 -1.25 45.61
C ALA A 139 -10.91 -1.87 44.25
N HIS A 140 -10.01 -1.77 43.27
CA HIS A 140 -10.21 -2.38 41.96
C HIS A 140 -10.03 -3.90 42.00
N VAL A 141 -9.06 -4.39 42.77
CA VAL A 141 -8.89 -5.84 43.00
C VAL A 141 -10.16 -6.42 43.63
N GLN A 142 -10.70 -5.77 44.66
CA GLN A 142 -11.91 -6.24 45.34
C GLN A 142 -13.12 -6.21 44.39
N ALA A 143 -13.35 -5.10 43.69
CA ALA A 143 -14.47 -4.97 42.76
C ALA A 143 -14.39 -6.00 41.62
N TYR A 144 -13.20 -6.22 41.05
CA TYR A 144 -13.03 -7.19 39.97
C TYR A 144 -13.13 -8.64 40.46
N SER A 145 -12.59 -8.98 41.63
CA SER A 145 -12.77 -10.31 42.23
C SER A 145 -14.24 -10.64 42.50
N GLN A 146 -15.01 -9.69 43.03
CA GLN A 146 -16.46 -9.86 43.21
C GLN A 146 -17.18 -10.13 41.88
N TYR A 147 -16.79 -9.42 40.81
CA TYR A 147 -17.33 -9.64 39.46
C TYR A 147 -16.94 -11.02 38.90
N ARG A 148 -15.65 -11.37 38.94
CA ARG A 148 -15.09 -12.56 38.30
C ARG A 148 -15.55 -13.84 38.99
N ASP A 149 -15.44 -13.88 40.32
CA ASP A 149 -15.64 -15.08 41.12
C ASP A 149 -17.09 -15.19 41.65
N GLN A 150 -17.93 -14.19 41.37
CA GLN A 150 -19.35 -14.13 41.78
C GLN A 150 -19.53 -14.36 43.29
N CYS A 151 -18.59 -13.88 44.09
CA CYS A 151 -18.55 -14.04 45.53
C CYS A 151 -18.73 -12.70 46.25
N ASP A 152 -19.44 -12.72 47.39
CA ASP A 152 -19.58 -11.53 48.25
C ASP A 152 -18.35 -11.41 49.16
N LEU A 153 -17.35 -10.65 48.71
CA LEU A 153 -16.18 -10.31 49.52
C LEU A 153 -16.53 -9.19 50.51
N SER A 154 -17.25 -9.54 51.58
CA SER A 154 -17.57 -8.64 52.70
C SER A 154 -16.36 -8.39 53.64
N SER A 155 -15.29 -9.16 53.49
CA SER A 155 -14.04 -9.02 54.25
C SER A 155 -12.93 -8.37 53.42
N PRO A 156 -11.98 -7.63 54.04
CA PRO A 156 -10.83 -7.06 53.35
C PRO A 156 -9.99 -8.12 52.62
N LEU A 157 -9.40 -7.75 51.48
CA LEU A 157 -8.49 -8.63 50.74
C LEU A 157 -7.29 -9.01 51.60
N HIS A 158 -6.90 -10.30 51.55
CA HIS A 158 -5.71 -10.78 52.22
C HIS A 158 -4.61 -11.11 51.20
N PHE A 159 -3.62 -10.21 51.09
CA PHE A 159 -2.40 -10.45 50.33
C PHE A 159 -1.43 -11.32 51.16
N GLY A 160 -0.95 -12.42 50.58
CA GLY A 160 0.03 -13.29 51.21
C GLY A 160 1.41 -12.64 51.33
N LYS A 161 2.30 -13.25 52.13
CA LYS A 161 3.69 -12.78 52.30
C LYS A 161 4.59 -13.11 51.11
N GLU A 162 4.21 -14.10 50.31
CA GLU A 162 4.89 -14.51 49.08
C GLU A 162 3.92 -14.41 47.91
N TRP A 163 4.39 -13.84 46.80
CA TRP A 163 3.63 -13.71 45.56
C TRP A 163 4.32 -14.49 44.44
N THR A 164 3.54 -14.97 43.48
CA THR A 164 4.05 -15.65 42.29
C THR A 164 3.84 -14.79 41.07
N PHE A 165 4.93 -14.43 40.39
CA PHE A 165 4.91 -13.72 39.11
C PHE A 165 5.10 -14.74 37.99
N PHE A 166 4.25 -14.69 36.97
CA PHE A 166 4.28 -15.71 35.92
C PHE A 166 4.15 -15.15 34.50
N THR A 167 4.78 -15.85 33.57
CA THR A 167 4.52 -15.71 32.13
C THR A 167 3.51 -16.77 31.68
N LYS A 168 2.99 -16.61 30.48
CA LYS A 168 1.94 -17.47 29.93
C LYS A 168 2.23 -17.85 28.49
N LYS A 169 1.76 -19.04 28.11
CA LYS A 169 1.63 -19.47 26.71
C LYS A 169 0.15 -19.69 26.42
N GLY A 170 -0.31 -19.23 25.27
CA GLY A 170 -1.74 -19.23 24.97
C GLY A 170 -2.06 -19.49 23.51
N VAL A 171 -3.33 -19.75 23.27
CA VAL A 171 -3.97 -19.69 21.96
C VAL A 171 -5.27 -18.90 22.07
N PHE A 172 -5.67 -18.29 20.95
CA PHE A 172 -6.94 -17.61 20.82
C PHE A 172 -7.76 -18.22 19.69
N ILE A 173 -9.07 -18.36 19.91
CA ILE A 173 -10.00 -18.93 18.95
C ILE A 173 -11.10 -17.90 18.70
N GLU A 174 -11.20 -17.43 17.46
CA GLU A 174 -12.30 -16.62 16.95
C GLU A 174 -12.83 -17.26 15.66
N GLU A 175 -14.14 -17.28 15.47
CA GLU A 175 -14.79 -17.69 14.20
C GLU A 175 -14.33 -19.06 13.67
N GLY A 176 -13.97 -19.98 14.57
CA GLY A 176 -13.52 -21.32 14.20
C GLY A 176 -12.08 -21.40 13.69
N LYS A 177 -11.28 -20.35 13.86
CA LYS A 177 -9.84 -20.32 13.55
C LYS A 177 -9.01 -20.13 14.83
N MET A 178 -7.99 -20.96 15.01
CA MET A 178 -7.02 -20.82 16.08
C MET A 178 -5.84 -19.91 15.68
N TYR A 179 -5.43 -19.06 16.61
CA TYR A 179 -4.26 -18.19 16.55
C TYR A 179 -3.33 -18.52 17.72
N SER A 180 -2.05 -18.74 17.43
CA SER A 180 -1.02 -18.80 18.47
C SER A 180 -0.76 -17.41 19.02
N MET A 181 -0.31 -17.33 20.29
CA MET A 181 -0.09 -16.06 20.98
C MET A 181 1.40 -15.73 21.08
N GLU A 182 1.76 -14.46 20.88
CA GLU A 182 3.10 -13.95 21.18
C GLU A 182 3.43 -14.16 22.66
N THR A 183 4.60 -14.75 22.92
CA THR A 183 5.09 -15.02 24.29
C THR A 183 6.12 -14.00 24.77
N GLU A 184 6.70 -13.21 23.85
CA GLU A 184 7.80 -12.30 24.13
C GLU A 184 7.56 -10.88 23.60
N GLY A 185 8.33 -9.92 24.12
CA GLY A 185 8.29 -8.53 23.68
C GLY A 185 6.98 -7.81 24.00
N TYR A 186 6.74 -6.69 23.31
CA TYR A 186 5.60 -5.81 23.59
C TYR A 186 4.26 -6.33 23.03
N GLY A 187 4.29 -7.32 22.13
CA GLY A 187 3.11 -8.00 21.59
C GLY A 187 2.60 -9.13 22.49
N GLN A 188 3.22 -9.37 23.66
CA GLN A 188 2.83 -10.48 24.52
C GLN A 188 1.32 -10.47 24.82
N GLY A 189 0.66 -11.59 24.56
CA GLY A 189 -0.78 -11.72 24.79
C GLY A 189 -1.68 -11.24 23.65
N VAL A 190 -1.11 -10.85 22.49
CA VAL A 190 -1.83 -10.78 21.19
C VAL A 190 -1.37 -11.88 20.24
N ARG A 191 -2.17 -12.17 19.21
CA ARG A 191 -1.85 -13.18 18.18
C ARG A 191 -0.45 -12.98 17.59
N GLU A 192 0.22 -14.09 17.29
CA GLU A 192 1.56 -14.10 16.68
C GLU A 192 1.53 -13.51 15.26
N ILE A 193 2.45 -12.57 15.02
CA ILE A 193 2.62 -11.94 13.71
C ILE A 193 4.06 -12.16 13.26
N ASN A 194 4.27 -13.01 12.26
CA ASN A 194 5.57 -13.42 11.75
C ASN A 194 5.66 -13.25 10.23
N ASP A 195 6.81 -13.57 9.64
CA ASP A 195 7.05 -13.36 8.21
C ASP A 195 6.05 -14.10 7.31
N ASP A 196 5.50 -15.23 7.77
CA ASP A 196 4.55 -16.08 7.02
C ASP A 196 3.12 -15.53 7.02
N ASN A 197 2.73 -14.74 8.03
CA ASN A 197 1.35 -14.29 8.20
C ASN A 197 1.17 -12.76 8.29
N GLN A 198 2.26 -11.98 8.31
CA GLN A 198 2.22 -10.54 8.54
C GLN A 198 1.29 -9.78 7.59
N TRP A 199 1.26 -10.13 6.31
CA TRP A 199 0.40 -9.47 5.32
C TRP A 199 -1.08 -9.74 5.57
N THR A 200 -1.42 -10.99 5.90
CA THR A 200 -2.80 -11.34 6.30
C THR A 200 -3.19 -10.62 7.59
N MET A 201 -2.28 -10.50 8.56
CA MET A 201 -2.57 -9.79 9.81
C MET A 201 -2.70 -8.28 9.60
N LEU A 202 -1.93 -7.71 8.69
CA LEU A 202 -2.00 -6.31 8.29
C LEU A 202 -3.34 -5.99 7.63
N GLU A 203 -3.78 -6.78 6.64
CA GLU A 203 -5.11 -6.67 6.04
C GLU A 203 -6.22 -6.76 7.09
N GLN A 204 -6.14 -7.74 8.00
CA GLN A 204 -7.10 -7.87 9.10
C GLN A 204 -7.10 -6.65 10.03
N GLY A 205 -5.93 -6.09 10.34
CA GLY A 205 -5.78 -4.88 11.14
C GLY A 205 -6.42 -3.66 10.46
N ILE A 206 -6.16 -3.47 9.17
CA ILE A 206 -6.74 -2.38 8.37
C ILE A 206 -8.27 -2.52 8.31
N ARG A 207 -8.78 -3.70 7.93
CA ARG A 207 -10.23 -3.94 7.80
C ARG A 207 -10.96 -3.73 9.12
N ARG A 208 -10.45 -4.33 10.22
CA ARG A 208 -11.05 -4.17 11.55
C ARG A 208 -10.98 -2.73 12.05
N GLY A 209 -9.87 -2.04 11.78
CA GLY A 209 -9.68 -0.63 12.12
C GLY A 209 -10.63 0.29 11.38
N ALA A 210 -10.83 0.05 10.08
CA ALA A 210 -11.79 0.77 9.24
C ALA A 210 -13.23 0.56 9.72
N HIS A 211 -13.62 -0.69 10.01
CA HIS A 211 -14.95 -1.00 10.53
C HIS A 211 -15.19 -0.36 11.92
N TYR A 212 -14.19 -0.42 12.81
CA TYR A 212 -14.29 0.28 14.08
C TYR A 212 -14.51 1.80 13.90
N LEU A 213 -13.75 2.43 12.99
CA LEU A 213 -13.80 3.88 12.80
C LEU A 213 -15.11 4.32 12.13
N ILE A 214 -15.61 3.59 11.12
CA ILE A 214 -16.87 3.91 10.45
C ILE A 214 -18.06 3.75 11.41
N ASP A 215 -18.01 2.75 12.32
CA ASP A 215 -19.03 2.54 13.36
C ASP A 215 -19.07 3.64 14.42
N GLN A 216 -18.08 4.53 14.44
CA GLN A 216 -18.14 5.72 15.27
C GLN A 216 -19.03 6.81 14.67
N ILE A 217 -19.36 6.77 13.38
CA ILE A 217 -20.29 7.72 12.77
C ILE A 217 -21.71 7.39 13.24
N THR A 218 -22.31 8.30 14.00
CA THR A 218 -23.71 8.17 14.43
C THR A 218 -24.68 8.44 13.26
N GLU A 219 -25.95 8.10 13.44
CA GLU A 219 -27.03 8.41 12.46
C GLU A 219 -27.12 9.91 12.09
N THR A 220 -26.54 10.81 12.90
CA THR A 220 -26.48 12.24 12.58
C THR A 220 -25.35 12.62 11.62
N GLY A 221 -24.38 11.72 11.39
CA GLY A 221 -23.08 12.00 10.74
C GLY A 221 -21.98 12.44 11.72
N LYS A 222 -22.33 12.81 12.97
CA LYS A 222 -21.33 13.13 14.00
C LYS A 222 -20.63 11.87 14.51
N PHE A 223 -19.32 11.94 14.75
CA PHE A 223 -18.59 10.84 15.38
C PHE A 223 -18.85 10.73 16.89
N ILE A 224 -18.90 9.51 17.40
CA ILE A 224 -18.51 9.21 18.76
C ILE A 224 -16.99 9.38 18.84
N TYR A 225 -16.55 10.38 19.59
CA TYR A 225 -15.15 10.81 19.55
C TYR A 225 -14.14 9.77 20.05
N GLY A 226 -14.58 8.86 20.92
CA GLY A 226 -13.75 7.78 21.43
C GLY A 226 -14.20 7.27 22.80
N TYR A 227 -13.39 6.37 23.38
CA TYR A 227 -13.68 5.66 24.62
C TYR A 227 -12.47 5.62 25.57
N PHE A 228 -12.79 5.46 26.85
CA PHE A 228 -11.90 4.94 27.89
C PHE A 228 -12.29 3.47 28.18
N PRO A 229 -11.63 2.48 27.54
CA PRO A 229 -12.06 1.08 27.56
C PRO A 229 -12.19 0.44 28.94
N ILE A 230 -11.30 0.78 29.88
CA ILE A 230 -11.25 0.19 31.25
C ILE A 230 -12.62 0.29 31.94
N GLY A 231 -13.28 1.44 31.81
CA GLY A 231 -14.58 1.72 32.41
C GLY A 231 -15.74 1.84 31.41
N GLY A 232 -15.51 1.62 30.11
CA GLY A 232 -16.56 1.72 29.08
C GLY A 232 -17.18 3.12 28.93
N ARG A 233 -16.42 4.18 29.20
CA ARG A 233 -16.93 5.57 29.15
C ARG A 233 -16.59 6.24 27.83
N LYS A 234 -17.55 6.97 27.25
CA LYS A 234 -17.33 7.83 26.07
C LYS A 234 -16.50 9.06 26.44
N ILE A 235 -15.75 9.57 25.46
CA ILE A 235 -15.04 10.85 25.56
C ILE A 235 -15.99 11.97 25.14
N ASN A 236 -16.21 12.97 26.00
CA ASN A 236 -17.21 14.01 25.78
C ASN A 236 -16.70 15.25 25.04
N SER A 237 -15.38 15.49 25.03
CA SER A 237 -14.78 16.59 24.26
C SER A 237 -14.80 16.28 22.77
N TYR A 238 -15.03 17.27 21.92
CA TYR A 238 -15.02 17.13 20.46
C TYR A 238 -14.10 18.19 19.85
N ASN A 239 -13.32 17.83 18.83
CA ASN A 239 -12.43 18.75 18.11
C ASN A 239 -12.70 18.55 16.61
N SER A 240 -12.95 19.65 15.90
CA SER A 240 -13.38 19.62 14.48
C SER A 240 -12.28 19.19 13.51
N VAL A 241 -11.00 19.43 13.83
CA VAL A 241 -9.85 18.97 13.01
C VAL A 241 -9.95 17.46 12.78
N ARG A 242 -10.21 16.73 13.88
CA ARG A 242 -10.29 15.27 13.93
C ARG A 242 -11.50 14.68 13.24
N HIS A 243 -12.54 15.48 13.02
CA HIS A 243 -13.71 15.01 12.30
C HIS A 243 -13.37 14.75 10.84
N TYR A 244 -12.72 15.73 10.20
CA TYR A 244 -12.41 15.64 8.78
C TYR A 244 -11.19 14.77 8.49
N SER A 245 -10.17 14.77 9.35
CA SER A 245 -9.03 13.85 9.19
C SER A 245 -9.46 12.38 9.32
N SER A 246 -10.41 12.07 10.22
CA SER A 246 -10.96 10.71 10.33
C SER A 246 -11.79 10.33 9.10
N LEU A 247 -12.54 11.27 8.51
CA LEU A 247 -13.23 11.04 7.24
C LEU A 247 -12.25 10.85 6.07
N TYR A 248 -11.13 11.58 6.05
CA TYR A 248 -10.06 11.38 5.08
C TYR A 248 -9.46 9.96 5.19
N ALA A 249 -9.11 9.51 6.40
CA ALA A 249 -8.59 8.17 6.62
C ALA A 249 -9.62 7.08 6.26
N LEU A 250 -10.90 7.30 6.54
CA LEU A 250 -11.98 6.40 6.10
C LEU A 250 -12.11 6.35 4.57
N LEU A 251 -11.85 7.46 3.86
CA LEU A 251 -11.83 7.46 2.40
C LEU A 251 -10.59 6.75 1.84
N GLU A 252 -9.43 6.83 2.50
CA GLU A 252 -8.28 5.96 2.17
C GLU A 252 -8.62 4.48 2.38
N ALA A 253 -9.30 4.16 3.48
CA ALA A 253 -9.73 2.80 3.79
C ALA A 253 -10.79 2.30 2.82
N TYR A 254 -11.76 3.12 2.43
CA TYR A 254 -12.76 2.79 1.42
C TYR A 254 -12.09 2.45 0.09
N ASP A 255 -11.14 3.29 -0.36
CA ASP A 255 -10.40 3.08 -1.60
C ASP A 255 -9.68 1.73 -1.60
N TYR A 256 -8.93 1.46 -0.51
CA TYR A 256 -8.23 0.20 -0.30
C TYR A 256 -9.18 -1.02 -0.22
N LEU A 257 -10.24 -0.96 0.59
CA LEU A 257 -11.15 -2.09 0.80
C LEU A 257 -12.03 -2.38 -0.42
N ARG A 258 -12.41 -1.34 -1.18
CA ARG A 258 -13.17 -1.49 -2.42
C ARG A 258 -12.38 -2.30 -3.44
N GLU A 259 -11.09 -2.00 -3.61
CA GLU A 259 -10.22 -2.73 -4.54
C GLU A 259 -10.01 -4.20 -4.12
N GLN A 260 -10.23 -4.53 -2.85
CA GLN A 260 -10.18 -5.90 -2.34
C GLN A 260 -11.57 -6.59 -2.32
N GLU A 261 -12.63 -5.94 -2.79
CA GLU A 261 -14.03 -6.41 -2.69
C GLU A 261 -14.49 -6.67 -1.23
N LEU A 262 -13.93 -5.94 -0.27
CA LEU A 262 -14.18 -6.10 1.18
C LEU A 262 -15.03 -4.98 1.79
N VAL A 263 -15.52 -4.04 0.98
CA VAL A 263 -16.27 -2.86 1.47
C VAL A 263 -17.77 -3.16 1.66
N GLU A 264 -18.34 -2.67 2.76
CA GLU A 264 -19.78 -2.79 3.04
C GLU A 264 -20.60 -1.77 2.22
N ALA A 265 -21.85 -2.10 1.89
CA ALA A 265 -22.68 -1.32 0.97
C ALA A 265 -23.00 0.10 1.46
N ASP A 266 -23.10 0.31 2.78
CA ASP A 266 -23.42 1.59 3.42
C ASP A 266 -22.17 2.39 3.83
N PHE A 267 -20.96 1.87 3.56
CA PHE A 267 -19.71 2.46 4.03
C PHE A 267 -19.51 3.89 3.52
N LEU A 268 -19.71 4.10 2.20
CA LEU A 268 -19.59 5.42 1.59
C LEU A 268 -20.72 6.37 2.02
N GLU A 269 -21.93 5.85 2.23
CA GLU A 269 -23.08 6.63 2.70
C GLU A 269 -22.80 7.24 4.07
N LYS A 270 -22.26 6.46 5.02
CA LYS A 270 -21.86 6.94 6.34
C LYS A 270 -20.78 8.02 6.27
N ILE A 271 -19.79 7.87 5.38
CA ILE A 271 -18.77 8.92 5.15
C ILE A 271 -19.44 10.20 4.64
N GLU A 272 -20.35 10.09 3.67
CA GLU A 272 -21.05 11.25 3.11
C GLU A 272 -21.92 11.95 4.16
N GLN A 273 -22.64 11.21 5.00
CA GLN A 273 -23.36 11.76 6.15
C GLN A 273 -22.41 12.52 7.10
N GLY A 274 -21.22 11.99 7.36
CA GLY A 274 -20.18 12.67 8.12
C GLY A 274 -19.74 13.98 7.48
N LEU A 275 -19.41 13.97 6.19
CA LEU A 275 -19.02 15.18 5.45
C LEU A 275 -20.13 16.25 5.49
N GLN A 276 -21.38 15.85 5.25
CA GLN A 276 -22.54 16.75 5.29
C GLN A 276 -22.77 17.31 6.69
N TRP A 277 -22.66 16.48 7.73
CA TRP A 277 -22.77 16.93 9.12
C TRP A 277 -21.71 17.99 9.44
N GLY A 278 -20.45 17.74 9.08
CA GLY A 278 -19.37 18.69 9.26
C GLY A 278 -19.64 20.00 8.52
N LEU A 279 -20.02 19.92 7.24
CA LEU A 279 -20.33 21.11 6.43
C LEU A 279 -21.45 21.95 7.06
N MET A 280 -22.48 21.30 7.60
CA MET A 280 -23.63 22.00 8.20
C MET A 280 -23.33 22.62 9.57
N HIS A 281 -22.50 21.99 10.40
CA HIS A 281 -22.33 22.39 11.81
C HIS A 281 -20.99 23.03 12.13
N LEU A 282 -19.97 22.82 11.31
CA LEU A 282 -18.60 23.29 11.55
C LEU A 282 -18.18 24.36 10.55
N THR A 283 -19.06 24.85 9.68
CA THR A 283 -18.69 25.82 8.62
C THR A 283 -19.31 27.19 8.86
N LYS A 284 -18.46 28.22 8.88
CA LYS A 284 -18.85 29.62 8.75
C LYS A 284 -18.75 30.04 7.28
N VAL A 285 -19.82 30.61 6.76
CA VAL A 285 -19.92 31.04 5.37
C VAL A 285 -19.81 32.57 5.27
N THR A 286 -18.98 33.05 4.35
CA THR A 286 -18.93 34.44 3.90
C THR A 286 -19.29 34.50 2.41
N GLU A 287 -19.37 35.71 1.82
CA GLU A 287 -19.67 35.87 0.39
C GLU A 287 -18.65 35.12 -0.50
N ASP A 288 -17.36 35.22 -0.18
CA ASP A 288 -16.28 34.73 -1.03
C ASP A 288 -15.58 33.45 -0.54
N ALA A 289 -15.73 33.08 0.73
CA ALA A 289 -14.98 31.99 1.36
C ALA A 289 -15.75 31.24 2.45
N TYR A 290 -15.34 29.99 2.69
CA TYR A 290 -15.81 29.17 3.82
C TYR A 290 -14.68 28.96 4.83
N TYR A 291 -15.04 28.92 6.12
CA TYR A 291 -14.11 28.73 7.22
C TYR A 291 -14.59 27.63 8.17
N VAL A 292 -13.68 26.79 8.66
CA VAL A 292 -14.02 25.80 9.68
C VAL A 292 -13.96 26.42 11.08
N VAL A 293 -15.04 26.23 11.83
CA VAL A 293 -15.25 26.74 13.20
C VAL A 293 -14.95 25.65 14.22
N ASP A 294 -14.17 25.99 15.25
CA ASP A 294 -13.91 25.15 16.42
C ASP A 294 -14.12 25.98 17.70
N GLY A 295 -15.35 26.00 18.20
CA GLY A 295 -15.75 26.94 19.26
C GLY A 295 -15.83 28.37 18.70
N GLU A 296 -15.07 29.28 19.27
CA GLU A 296 -14.98 30.69 18.84
C GLU A 296 -13.75 30.95 17.93
N GLU A 297 -13.02 29.89 17.57
CA GLU A 297 -11.76 29.97 16.83
C GLU A 297 -11.89 29.38 15.42
N LEU A 298 -11.16 29.97 14.47
CA LEU A 298 -10.95 29.42 13.12
C LEU A 298 -9.50 28.95 13.02
N LYS A 299 -9.27 27.68 12.67
CA LYS A 299 -7.94 27.04 12.72
C LYS A 299 -7.46 26.65 11.32
N LEU A 300 -6.21 26.97 11.01
CA LEU A 300 -5.60 26.58 9.73
C LEU A 300 -5.62 25.06 9.50
N GLY A 301 -5.31 24.26 10.53
CA GLY A 301 -5.38 22.80 10.42
C GLY A 301 -6.79 22.27 10.15
N ALA A 302 -7.81 22.85 10.79
CA ALA A 302 -9.21 22.48 10.55
C ALA A 302 -9.62 22.81 9.10
N GLN A 303 -9.19 23.97 8.61
CA GLN A 303 -9.36 24.41 7.22
C GLN A 303 -8.71 23.44 6.22
N ALA A 304 -7.51 22.95 6.53
CA ALA A 304 -6.80 22.00 5.71
C ALA A 304 -7.49 20.62 5.67
N MET A 305 -7.94 20.12 6.82
CA MET A 305 -8.57 18.79 6.91
C MET A 305 -9.88 18.71 6.12
N VAL A 306 -10.74 19.73 6.14
CA VAL A 306 -11.96 19.71 5.32
C VAL A 306 -11.64 19.67 3.82
N ILE A 307 -10.61 20.42 3.37
CA ILE A 307 -10.19 20.41 1.97
C ILE A 307 -9.68 19.02 1.59
N LEU A 308 -8.87 18.38 2.44
CA LEU A 308 -8.36 17.02 2.22
C LEU A 308 -9.49 16.00 2.12
N ALA A 309 -10.42 15.99 3.07
CA ALA A 309 -11.53 15.05 3.11
C ALA A 309 -12.44 15.19 1.88
N LEU A 310 -12.85 16.41 1.54
CA LEU A 310 -13.68 16.67 0.36
C LEU A 310 -12.94 16.29 -0.93
N THR A 311 -11.67 16.66 -1.05
CA THR A 311 -10.84 16.33 -2.23
C THR A 311 -10.72 14.83 -2.41
N LYS A 312 -10.38 14.08 -1.36
CA LYS A 312 -10.25 12.63 -1.41
C LYS A 312 -11.59 11.96 -1.76
N TYR A 313 -12.72 12.46 -1.24
CA TYR A 313 -14.04 11.97 -1.62
C TYR A 313 -14.24 12.08 -3.14
N GLN A 314 -13.94 13.23 -3.74
CA GLN A 314 -14.09 13.40 -5.18
C GLN A 314 -13.13 12.53 -5.98
N THR A 315 -11.89 12.37 -5.52
CA THR A 315 -10.90 11.50 -6.17
C THR A 315 -11.35 10.04 -6.17
N VAL A 316 -11.90 9.56 -5.06
CA VAL A 316 -12.28 8.16 -4.87
C VAL A 316 -13.61 7.83 -5.58
N THR A 317 -14.56 8.75 -5.57
CA THR A 317 -15.92 8.54 -6.10
C THR A 317 -16.11 9.03 -7.54
N GLY A 318 -15.25 9.94 -8.01
CA GLY A 318 -15.45 10.69 -9.25
C GLY A 318 -16.58 11.73 -9.18
N ASN A 319 -17.29 11.86 -8.06
CA ASN A 319 -18.39 12.81 -7.89
C ASN A 319 -17.84 14.20 -7.57
N GLN A 320 -18.18 15.20 -8.41
CA GLN A 320 -17.70 16.57 -8.29
C GLN A 320 -18.61 17.50 -7.45
N GLN A 321 -19.56 16.96 -6.68
CA GLN A 321 -20.53 17.77 -5.93
C GLN A 321 -19.92 18.76 -4.94
N PHE A 322 -18.72 18.48 -4.42
CA PHE A 322 -18.05 19.33 -3.43
C PHE A 322 -17.04 20.30 -4.04
N LEU A 323 -16.85 20.31 -5.35
CA LEU A 323 -15.87 21.16 -6.02
C LEU A 323 -16.09 22.65 -5.71
N PRO A 324 -17.34 23.20 -5.72
CA PRO A 324 -17.57 24.58 -5.32
C PRO A 324 -17.18 24.86 -3.86
N SER A 325 -17.46 23.93 -2.95
CA SER A 325 -17.08 24.04 -1.53
C SER A 325 -15.56 24.01 -1.35
N ILE A 326 -14.86 23.13 -2.08
CA ILE A 326 -13.38 23.05 -2.05
C ILE A 326 -12.78 24.38 -2.46
N GLU A 327 -13.25 25.01 -3.54
CA GLU A 327 -12.77 26.34 -3.96
C GLU A 327 -13.02 27.42 -2.89
N LYS A 328 -14.19 27.40 -2.24
CA LYS A 328 -14.52 28.36 -1.16
C LYS A 328 -13.66 28.14 0.09
N PHE A 329 -13.36 26.91 0.47
CA PHE A 329 -12.44 26.63 1.58
C PHE A 329 -10.99 26.99 1.23
N LEU A 330 -10.54 26.72 0.00
CA LEU A 330 -9.22 27.14 -0.47
C LEU A 330 -9.09 28.68 -0.44
N ASN A 331 -10.11 29.41 -0.87
CA ASN A 331 -10.14 30.87 -0.74
C ASN A 331 -10.07 31.32 0.73
N GLY A 332 -10.79 30.66 1.64
CA GLY A 332 -10.69 30.91 3.07
C GLY A 332 -9.29 30.68 3.63
N MET A 333 -8.60 29.63 3.16
CA MET A 333 -7.22 29.31 3.56
C MET A 333 -6.24 30.44 3.27
N LYS A 334 -6.44 31.21 2.19
CA LYS A 334 -5.61 32.40 1.89
C LYS A 334 -5.61 33.44 3.02
N SER A 335 -6.67 33.49 3.84
CA SER A 335 -6.74 34.42 4.99
C SER A 335 -5.75 34.07 6.11
N PHE A 336 -5.22 32.85 6.12
CA PHE A 336 -4.24 32.39 7.11
C PHE A 336 -2.80 32.51 6.62
N ILE A 337 -2.56 32.91 5.37
CA ILE A 337 -1.23 32.88 4.74
C ILE A 337 -0.87 34.28 4.27
N ALA A 338 0.21 34.84 4.81
CA ALA A 338 0.73 36.14 4.41
C ALA A 338 1.49 36.07 3.07
N GLU A 339 1.76 37.24 2.49
CA GLU A 339 2.46 37.35 1.18
C GLU A 339 3.88 36.76 1.19
N ASP A 340 4.53 36.66 2.35
CA ASP A 340 5.87 36.08 2.52
C ASP A 340 5.84 34.57 2.83
N GLY A 341 4.65 33.95 2.81
CA GLY A 341 4.44 32.54 3.12
C GLY A 341 4.39 32.22 4.61
N SER A 342 4.48 33.21 5.51
CA SER A 342 4.20 32.97 6.93
C SER A 342 2.73 32.66 7.16
N THR A 343 2.45 31.77 8.11
CA THR A 343 1.11 31.29 8.43
C THR A 343 0.66 31.89 9.77
N THR A 344 -0.64 32.15 9.86
CA THR A 344 -1.36 32.38 11.11
C THR A 344 -2.13 31.11 11.44
N HIS A 345 -1.98 30.58 12.65
CA HIS A 345 -2.58 29.28 12.99
C HIS A 345 -4.03 29.43 13.43
N VAL A 346 -4.39 30.57 14.03
CA VAL A 346 -5.73 30.82 14.56
C VAL A 346 -6.18 32.24 14.26
N LEU A 347 -7.36 32.34 13.64
CA LEU A 347 -8.10 33.59 13.46
C LEU A 347 -9.32 33.60 14.40
N ASN A 348 -9.76 34.79 14.79
CA ASN A 348 -11.05 34.98 15.45
C ASN A 348 -12.19 35.11 14.43
N GLU A 349 -13.41 35.31 14.92
CA GLU A 349 -14.60 35.43 14.08
C GLU A 349 -14.55 36.60 13.10
N GLU A 350 -13.85 37.68 13.44
CA GLU A 350 -13.62 38.86 12.60
C GLU A 350 -12.49 38.66 11.57
N LEU A 351 -11.95 37.43 11.45
CA LEU A 351 -10.84 37.08 10.55
C LEU A 351 -9.55 37.85 10.88
N THR A 352 -9.37 38.22 12.14
CA THR A 352 -8.12 38.84 12.62
C THR A 352 -7.28 37.82 13.37
N GLU A 353 -5.95 38.02 13.36
CA GLU A 353 -5.00 37.15 14.04
C GLU A 353 -5.31 37.06 15.53
N SER A 354 -5.61 35.83 15.98
CA SER A 354 -5.75 35.52 17.41
C SER A 354 -4.49 34.83 17.95
N GLU A 355 -3.88 33.94 17.15
CA GLU A 355 -2.63 33.26 17.52
C GLU A 355 -1.83 32.94 16.25
N ALA A 356 -0.67 33.59 16.11
CA ALA A 356 0.22 33.38 14.98
C ALA A 356 0.71 31.93 14.88
N PHE A 357 1.14 31.32 15.99
CA PHE A 357 1.68 29.96 16.01
C PHE A 357 1.12 29.16 17.18
N ARG A 358 0.47 28.02 16.87
CA ARG A 358 -0.05 27.08 17.87
C ARG A 358 0.69 25.75 17.87
N ILE A 359 0.77 25.13 16.69
CA ILE A 359 1.39 23.82 16.49
C ILE A 359 1.84 23.66 15.04
N ILE A 360 3.03 23.10 14.84
CA ILE A 360 3.69 22.98 13.53
C ILE A 360 2.88 22.18 12.49
N TYR A 361 1.99 21.29 12.95
CA TYR A 361 1.22 20.41 12.08
C TYR A 361 0.38 21.20 11.06
N TYR A 362 -0.14 22.37 11.46
CA TYR A 362 -1.06 23.15 10.63
C TYR A 362 -0.43 23.62 9.32
N ASP A 363 0.87 23.92 9.34
CA ASP A 363 1.62 24.30 8.14
C ASP A 363 1.72 23.15 7.13
N GLY A 364 2.10 21.96 7.60
CA GLY A 364 2.20 20.76 6.77
C GLY A 364 0.84 20.31 6.24
N GLU A 365 -0.19 20.36 7.08
CA GLU A 365 -1.57 20.07 6.73
C GLU A 365 -2.06 21.01 5.61
N ALA A 366 -1.81 22.32 5.72
CA ALA A 366 -2.18 23.30 4.71
C ALA A 366 -1.49 23.05 3.36
N LEU A 367 -0.17 22.81 3.36
CA LEU A 367 0.55 22.48 2.13
C LEU A 367 0.02 21.19 1.51
N PHE A 368 -0.25 20.15 2.32
CA PHE A 368 -0.79 18.88 1.83
C PHE A 368 -2.18 19.05 1.21
N ALA A 369 -3.06 19.83 1.85
CA ALA A 369 -4.40 20.15 1.35
C ALA A 369 -4.36 20.85 -0.01
N ILE A 370 -3.49 21.86 -0.16
CA ILE A 370 -3.30 22.57 -1.43
C ILE A 370 -2.82 21.60 -2.52
N MET A 371 -1.83 20.77 -2.21
CA MET A 371 -1.27 19.83 -3.19
C MET A 371 -2.28 18.77 -3.63
N ARG A 372 -3.12 18.28 -2.72
CA ARG A 372 -4.17 17.32 -3.06
C ARG A 372 -5.30 17.94 -3.87
N ALA A 373 -5.68 19.19 -3.59
CA ALA A 373 -6.75 19.87 -4.30
C ALA A 373 -6.33 20.38 -5.69
N TYR A 374 -5.03 20.67 -5.89
CA TYR A 374 -4.50 21.25 -7.13
C TYR A 374 -4.92 20.52 -8.43
N PRO A 375 -4.87 19.17 -8.53
CA PRO A 375 -5.30 18.45 -9.74
C PRO A 375 -6.78 18.59 -10.08
N LEU A 376 -7.63 18.85 -9.08
CA LEU A 376 -9.07 19.02 -9.28
C LEU A 376 -9.42 20.46 -9.68
N VAL A 377 -8.75 21.45 -9.06
CA VAL A 377 -9.02 22.87 -9.29
C VAL A 377 -8.29 23.41 -10.52
N GLY A 378 -7.11 22.88 -10.83
CA GLY A 378 -6.37 23.18 -12.06
C GLY A 378 -5.80 24.60 -12.19
N LYS A 379 -5.84 25.42 -11.13
CA LYS A 379 -5.33 26.81 -11.14
C LYS A 379 -3.88 26.86 -10.66
N LYS A 380 -3.01 27.42 -11.51
CA LYS A 380 -1.56 27.56 -11.23
C LYS A 380 -1.25 28.31 -9.93
N GLU A 381 -2.09 29.26 -9.54
CA GLU A 381 -1.94 30.04 -8.30
C GLU A 381 -1.76 29.16 -7.05
N TRP A 382 -2.38 27.98 -7.02
CA TRP A 382 -2.27 27.05 -5.88
C TRP A 382 -0.91 26.36 -5.84
N LEU A 383 -0.35 26.03 -7.00
CA LEU A 383 1.01 25.49 -7.08
C LEU A 383 2.05 26.57 -6.71
N ASP A 384 1.81 27.82 -7.11
CA ASP A 384 2.66 28.96 -6.75
C ASP A 384 2.61 29.21 -5.22
N LEU A 385 1.43 29.13 -4.60
CA LEU A 385 1.26 29.22 -3.14
C LEU A 385 1.92 28.05 -2.39
N ALA A 386 1.79 26.82 -2.90
CA ALA A 386 2.44 25.65 -2.33
C ALA A 386 3.98 25.79 -2.36
N GLU A 387 4.53 26.31 -3.46
CA GLU A 387 5.96 26.61 -3.57
C GLU A 387 6.39 27.72 -2.60
N LEU A 388 5.58 28.76 -2.40
CA LEU A 388 5.83 29.82 -1.42
C LEU A 388 5.95 29.24 0.00
N LEU A 389 4.96 28.45 0.43
CA LEU A 389 4.96 27.77 1.74
C LEU A 389 6.20 26.87 1.90
N MET A 390 6.49 26.03 0.91
CA MET A 390 7.66 25.14 0.95
C MET A 390 8.98 25.90 1.10
N ASN A 391 9.14 27.01 0.40
CA ASN A 391 10.33 27.86 0.54
C ASN A 391 10.43 28.49 1.93
N HIS A 392 9.30 28.91 2.50
CA HIS A 392 9.22 29.39 3.88
C HIS A 392 9.67 28.31 4.87
N PHE A 393 9.16 27.08 4.72
CA PHE A 393 9.49 25.94 5.60
C PHE A 393 10.99 25.63 5.59
N ILE A 394 11.62 25.63 4.42
CA ILE A 394 13.07 25.47 4.28
C ILE A 394 13.82 26.62 4.96
N GLN A 395 13.42 27.87 4.72
CA GLN A 395 14.07 29.04 5.31
C GLN A 395 14.02 29.02 6.84
N LYS A 396 12.91 28.55 7.42
CA LYS A 396 12.69 28.45 8.87
C LYS A 396 13.17 27.13 9.49
N ARG A 397 13.73 26.23 8.66
CA ARG A 397 14.23 24.91 9.06
C ARG A 397 13.18 24.03 9.75
N TYR A 398 12.01 23.89 9.13
CA TYR A 398 10.91 23.12 9.70
C TYR A 398 11.19 21.61 9.78
N GLU A 399 12.18 21.08 9.05
CA GLU A 399 12.57 19.67 9.12
C GLU A 399 12.99 19.21 10.53
N ARG A 400 13.41 20.15 11.39
CA ARG A 400 13.79 19.89 12.79
C ARG A 400 12.63 19.46 13.69
N TYR A 401 11.39 19.63 13.23
CA TYR A 401 10.20 19.26 13.99
C TYR A 401 9.81 17.80 13.79
N HIS A 402 10.37 17.13 12.77
CA HIS A 402 10.17 15.71 12.48
C HIS A 402 8.70 15.32 12.33
N ASP A 403 7.96 16.15 11.60
CA ASP A 403 6.51 16.07 11.51
C ASP A 403 6.05 15.27 10.28
N HIS A 404 5.13 14.33 10.49
CA HIS A 404 4.56 13.49 9.45
C HIS A 404 3.77 14.28 8.38
N TRP A 405 3.01 15.33 8.73
CA TRP A 405 2.28 16.13 7.75
C TRP A 405 3.22 16.88 6.80
N LEU A 406 4.34 17.38 7.33
CA LEU A 406 5.42 17.91 6.48
C LEU A 406 5.89 16.84 5.47
N SER A 407 6.16 15.61 5.90
CA SER A 407 6.58 14.55 4.97
C SER A 407 5.51 14.17 3.94
N TYR A 408 4.23 14.10 4.32
CA TYR A 408 3.14 13.88 3.36
C TYR A 408 3.07 14.99 2.33
N SER A 409 3.07 16.25 2.79
CA SER A 409 2.98 17.42 1.93
C SER A 409 4.15 17.51 0.94
N VAL A 410 5.38 17.26 1.39
CA VAL A 410 6.57 17.29 0.53
C VAL A 410 6.62 16.09 -0.41
N ASN A 411 6.15 14.92 0.03
CA ASN A 411 6.03 13.75 -0.84
C ASN A 411 5.09 14.03 -2.02
N GLU A 412 3.95 14.70 -1.79
CA GLU A 412 3.06 15.13 -2.88
C GLU A 412 3.68 16.25 -3.71
N LEU A 413 4.20 17.31 -3.08
CA LEU A 413 4.80 18.46 -3.77
C LEU A 413 5.88 18.04 -4.77
N THR A 414 6.74 17.10 -4.37
CA THR A 414 7.86 16.63 -5.21
C THR A 414 7.41 15.85 -6.45
N THR A 415 6.14 15.45 -6.55
CA THR A 415 5.58 14.88 -7.80
C THR A 415 5.37 15.96 -8.88
N TYR A 416 5.11 17.21 -8.47
CA TYR A 416 4.91 18.35 -9.37
C TYR A 416 6.16 19.22 -9.50
N LEU A 417 6.90 19.40 -8.40
CA LEU A 417 8.11 20.21 -8.30
C LEU A 417 9.29 19.35 -7.78
N PRO A 418 9.90 18.50 -8.61
CA PRO A 418 10.97 17.59 -8.21
C PRO A 418 12.32 18.34 -8.03
N LYS A 419 12.39 19.31 -7.12
CA LYS A 419 13.59 20.11 -6.85
C LYS A 419 14.43 19.45 -5.76
N ARG A 420 15.75 19.45 -5.94
CA ARG A 420 16.72 18.88 -4.99
C ARG A 420 16.47 19.29 -3.54
N LYS A 421 16.33 20.60 -3.28
CA LYS A 421 16.10 21.16 -1.94
C LYS A 421 14.82 20.64 -1.26
N TYR A 422 13.79 20.29 -2.02
CA TYR A 422 12.52 19.77 -1.46
C TYR A 422 12.67 18.31 -1.03
N PHE A 423 13.35 17.49 -1.83
CA PHE A 423 13.73 16.13 -1.44
C PHE A 423 14.67 16.12 -0.22
N GLU A 424 15.66 17.00 -0.20
CA GLU A 424 16.57 17.13 0.95
C GLU A 424 15.81 17.44 2.23
N PHE A 425 14.89 18.43 2.20
CA PHE A 425 14.03 18.76 3.32
C PHE A 425 13.15 17.57 3.76
N GLY A 426 12.39 16.99 2.82
CA GLY A 426 11.39 15.97 3.13
C GLY A 426 11.99 14.69 3.71
N VAL A 427 13.13 14.24 3.19
CA VAL A 427 13.80 13.04 3.69
C VAL A 427 14.54 13.33 5.01
N ARG A 428 15.17 14.50 5.17
CA ARG A 428 15.83 14.88 6.44
C ARG A 428 14.86 15.00 7.60
N ASN A 429 13.63 15.44 7.34
CA ASN A 429 12.55 15.49 8.32
C ASN A 429 12.35 14.13 9.03
N ALA A 430 12.53 13.02 8.31
CA ALA A 430 12.52 11.67 8.91
C ALA A 430 13.90 11.22 9.43
N LEU A 431 14.96 11.40 8.64
CA LEU A 431 16.30 10.85 8.96
C LEU A 431 16.89 11.41 10.25
N GLU A 432 16.70 12.70 10.55
CA GLU A 432 17.25 13.34 11.75
C GLU A 432 16.71 12.71 13.05
N ASN A 433 15.50 12.13 13.01
CA ASN A 433 14.84 11.50 14.15
C ASN A 433 14.81 9.97 14.08
N LEU A 434 15.43 9.37 13.06
CA LEU A 434 15.23 7.96 12.74
C LEU A 434 15.70 7.01 13.86
N ALA A 435 16.80 7.35 14.54
CA ALA A 435 17.31 6.59 15.68
C ALA A 435 16.35 6.60 16.89
N PHE A 436 15.62 7.70 17.08
CA PHE A 436 14.59 7.79 18.13
C PHE A 436 13.38 6.94 17.77
N ILE A 437 12.92 7.00 16.50
CA ILE A 437 11.81 6.19 15.99
C ILE A 437 12.13 4.69 16.12
N GLU A 438 13.33 4.27 15.73
CA GLU A 438 13.77 2.87 15.81
C GLU A 438 13.78 2.35 17.26
N LYS A 439 14.16 3.19 18.22
CA LYS A 439 14.24 2.81 19.65
C LYS A 439 12.91 2.99 20.39
N ARG A 440 11.87 3.51 19.73
CA ARG A 440 10.58 3.74 20.35
C ARG A 440 9.91 2.40 20.69
N ASP A 441 9.55 2.26 21.94
CA ASP A 441 8.96 1.07 22.58
C ASP A 441 7.42 1.08 22.61
N THR A 442 6.80 2.21 22.28
CA THR A 442 5.34 2.35 22.23
C THR A 442 4.86 2.44 20.79
N ALA A 443 3.65 1.94 20.55
CA ALA A 443 2.87 2.29 19.37
C ALA A 443 2.75 3.83 19.25
N TYR A 444 3.01 4.38 18.07
CA TYR A 444 2.92 5.80 17.78
C TYR A 444 2.76 6.02 16.25
N PRO A 445 1.52 6.02 15.75
CA PRO A 445 1.24 5.78 14.32
C PRO A 445 1.83 6.84 13.38
N THR A 446 1.92 8.09 13.83
CA THR A 446 2.48 9.17 13.00
C THR A 446 3.95 8.95 12.63
N MET A 447 4.68 8.13 13.40
CA MET A 447 6.05 7.74 13.03
C MET A 447 6.07 6.83 11.81
N LEU A 448 5.09 5.93 11.65
CA LEU A 448 4.97 5.06 10.48
C LEU A 448 4.64 5.91 9.24
N GLU A 449 3.68 6.82 9.35
CA GLU A 449 3.32 7.76 8.29
C GLU A 449 4.53 8.58 7.82
N LEU A 450 5.29 9.13 8.78
CA LEU A 450 6.52 9.88 8.53
C LEU A 450 7.56 9.08 7.73
N VAL A 451 7.86 7.85 8.16
CA VAL A 451 8.91 7.05 7.52
C VAL A 451 8.46 6.47 6.18
N VAL A 452 7.18 6.11 6.02
CA VAL A 452 6.63 5.63 4.74
C VAL A 452 6.69 6.74 3.68
N ALA A 453 6.28 7.96 4.03
CA ALA A 453 6.39 9.11 3.12
C ALA A 453 7.85 9.41 2.73
N ALA A 454 8.79 9.29 3.68
CA ALA A 454 10.21 9.46 3.40
C ALA A 454 10.78 8.36 2.48
N VAL A 455 10.38 7.10 2.65
CA VAL A 455 10.77 6.00 1.76
C VAL A 455 10.26 6.24 0.34
N LYS A 456 8.99 6.63 0.18
CA LYS A 456 8.40 6.98 -1.13
C LYS A 456 9.17 8.10 -1.83
N MET A 457 9.56 9.14 -1.10
CA MET A 457 10.42 10.20 -1.64
C MET A 457 11.81 9.68 -2.03
N PHE A 458 12.40 8.81 -1.21
CA PHE A 458 13.71 8.22 -1.48
C PHE A 458 13.70 7.38 -2.77
N ASP A 459 12.68 6.54 -2.96
CA ASP A 459 12.50 5.78 -4.20
C ASP A 459 12.40 6.73 -5.41
N ARG A 460 11.64 7.82 -5.28
CA ARG A 460 11.54 8.85 -6.33
C ARG A 460 12.88 9.53 -6.63
N ILE A 461 13.72 9.78 -5.61
CA ILE A 461 15.08 10.31 -5.80
C ILE A 461 15.93 9.37 -6.65
N GLN A 462 15.81 8.04 -6.47
CA GLN A 462 16.56 7.05 -7.26
C GLN A 462 16.19 7.06 -8.75
N GLU A 463 14.99 7.55 -9.08
CA GLU A 463 14.54 7.69 -10.46
C GLU A 463 15.01 8.98 -11.14
N ILE A 464 15.43 9.98 -10.36
CA ILE A 464 15.84 11.31 -10.84
C ILE A 464 17.37 11.39 -10.93
N ASP A 465 17.88 11.88 -12.07
CA ASP A 465 19.33 12.02 -12.31
C ASP A 465 19.85 13.33 -11.68
N PHE A 466 20.08 13.34 -10.37
CA PHE A 466 20.81 14.42 -9.71
C PHE A 466 22.32 14.26 -9.93
N GLU A 467 23.04 15.36 -10.17
CA GLU A 467 24.49 15.34 -10.42
C GLU A 467 25.29 14.66 -9.31
N GLU A 468 24.87 14.86 -8.05
CA GLU A 468 25.43 14.21 -6.86
C GLU A 468 24.32 13.50 -6.08
N PRO A 469 24.57 12.29 -5.53
CA PRO A 469 23.63 11.61 -4.65
C PRO A 469 23.24 12.50 -3.46
N LEU A 470 21.95 12.64 -3.18
CA LEU A 470 21.46 13.41 -2.02
C LEU A 470 21.71 12.67 -0.70
N PHE A 471 21.63 11.33 -0.74
CA PHE A 471 21.70 10.44 0.41
C PHE A 471 22.45 9.15 0.05
N SER A 472 23.01 8.49 1.05
CA SER A 472 23.72 7.23 0.92
C SER A 472 22.78 6.02 0.82
N ALA A 473 23.27 4.91 0.25
CA ALA A 473 22.52 3.65 0.22
C ALA A 473 22.32 3.05 1.64
N GLU A 474 23.22 3.36 2.58
CA GLU A 474 23.12 2.94 3.97
C GLU A 474 21.96 3.64 4.70
N GLU A 475 21.83 4.96 4.54
CA GLU A 475 20.70 5.72 5.07
C GLU A 475 19.36 5.18 4.55
N PHE A 476 19.31 4.79 3.27
CA PHE A 476 18.10 4.20 2.70
C PHE A 476 17.75 2.85 3.31
N THR A 477 18.76 1.98 3.42
CA THR A 477 18.61 0.65 4.01
C THR A 477 18.16 0.75 5.47
N TRP A 478 18.70 1.73 6.20
CA TRP A 478 18.27 2.02 7.57
C TRP A 478 16.83 2.51 7.63
N LEU A 479 16.44 3.48 6.80
CA LEU A 479 15.08 4.01 6.74
C LEU A 479 14.05 2.92 6.45
N LYS A 480 14.31 2.07 5.43
CA LYS A 480 13.44 0.92 5.11
C LYS A 480 13.31 -0.04 6.27
N ARG A 481 14.42 -0.45 6.89
CA ARG A 481 14.39 -1.35 8.06
C ARG A 481 13.55 -0.79 9.21
N VAL A 482 13.62 0.53 9.46
CA VAL A 482 12.84 1.17 10.51
C VAL A 482 11.36 1.23 10.15
N MET A 483 11.01 1.47 8.89
CA MET A 483 9.63 1.39 8.40
C MET A 483 9.02 0.00 8.65
N GLU A 484 9.68 -1.08 8.23
CA GLU A 484 9.23 -2.47 8.46
C GLU A 484 8.99 -2.74 9.95
N LYS A 485 9.98 -2.37 10.78
CA LYS A 485 9.92 -2.54 12.22
C LYS A 485 8.73 -1.79 12.83
N ARG A 486 8.48 -0.56 12.37
CA ARG A 486 7.37 0.25 12.89
C ARG A 486 6.02 -0.33 12.49
N ALA A 487 5.84 -0.75 11.23
CA ALA A 487 4.58 -1.34 10.77
C ALA A 487 4.16 -2.53 11.65
N LEU A 488 5.07 -3.48 11.85
CA LEU A 488 4.83 -4.64 12.71
C LEU A 488 4.61 -4.27 14.18
N HIS A 489 5.35 -3.27 14.69
CA HIS A 489 5.18 -2.82 16.07
C HIS A 489 3.83 -2.13 16.29
N GLU A 490 3.39 -1.27 15.37
CA GLU A 490 2.06 -0.64 15.41
C GLU A 490 0.97 -1.70 15.41
N LEU A 491 1.06 -2.67 14.50
CA LEU A 491 0.07 -3.73 14.36
C LEU A 491 -0.05 -4.60 15.62
N ARG A 492 1.08 -4.98 16.23
CA ARG A 492 1.12 -5.81 17.45
C ARG A 492 0.68 -5.06 18.71
N THR A 493 1.01 -3.77 18.82
CA THR A 493 0.92 -3.05 20.11
C THR A 493 -0.06 -1.88 20.13
N GLY A 494 -0.56 -1.46 18.97
CA GLY A 494 -1.53 -0.38 18.81
C GLY A 494 -2.94 -0.85 18.43
N THR A 495 -3.10 -2.09 17.94
CA THR A 495 -4.40 -2.66 17.55
C THR A 495 -5.11 -3.31 18.74
N MET A 496 -6.37 -2.93 18.98
CA MET A 496 -7.23 -3.51 20.01
C MET A 496 -7.80 -4.85 19.53
N TRP A 497 -6.93 -5.86 19.44
CA TRP A 497 -7.32 -7.20 19.02
C TRP A 497 -8.37 -7.81 19.97
N PRO A 498 -9.30 -8.65 19.46
CA PRO A 498 -10.34 -9.30 20.29
C PRO A 498 -9.83 -10.00 21.56
N GLU A 499 -8.67 -10.68 21.47
CA GLU A 499 -8.00 -11.35 22.58
C GLU A 499 -7.48 -10.41 23.70
N LEU A 500 -7.45 -9.11 23.45
CA LEU A 500 -7.17 -8.06 24.43
C LEU A 500 -8.47 -7.33 24.80
N ALA A 501 -9.30 -6.99 23.81
CA ALA A 501 -10.58 -6.31 23.99
C ALA A 501 -11.50 -7.03 24.99
N MET A 502 -11.50 -8.37 24.98
CA MET A 502 -12.33 -9.22 25.85
C MET A 502 -12.14 -8.95 27.35
N PHE A 503 -11.03 -8.34 27.75
CA PHE A 503 -10.73 -8.03 29.14
C PHE A 503 -11.25 -6.65 29.59
N PHE A 504 -11.83 -5.84 28.70
CA PHE A 504 -12.35 -4.50 29.00
C PHE A 504 -13.87 -4.49 29.22
N ALA A 505 -14.41 -3.33 29.63
CA ALA A 505 -15.82 -3.23 30.03
C ALA A 505 -16.82 -3.55 28.90
N GLN A 506 -16.51 -3.11 27.67
CA GLN A 506 -17.37 -3.22 26.48
C GLN A 506 -16.56 -3.75 25.28
N PRO A 507 -16.26 -5.06 25.24
CA PRO A 507 -15.35 -5.65 24.27
C PRO A 507 -15.73 -5.45 22.81
N GLU A 508 -17.00 -5.62 22.45
CA GLU A 508 -17.43 -5.52 21.05
C GLU A 508 -17.40 -4.09 20.54
N THR A 509 -17.58 -3.10 21.42
CA THR A 509 -17.50 -1.67 21.06
C THR A 509 -16.09 -1.24 20.67
N ILE A 510 -15.06 -1.89 21.22
CA ILE A 510 -13.66 -1.44 21.06
C ILE A 510 -12.81 -2.37 20.19
N ALA A 511 -13.24 -3.62 19.99
CA ALA A 511 -12.47 -4.61 19.25
C ALA A 511 -12.23 -4.16 17.81
N GLY A 512 -10.99 -4.29 17.35
CA GLY A 512 -10.57 -3.88 16.02
C GLY A 512 -10.09 -2.43 15.91
N GLY A 513 -10.42 -1.56 16.87
CA GLY A 513 -9.94 -0.19 16.88
C GLY A 513 -8.47 -0.05 17.30
N PHE A 514 -8.00 1.18 17.45
CA PHE A 514 -6.62 1.47 17.84
C PHE A 514 -6.54 2.25 19.16
N TYR A 515 -5.50 2.02 19.94
CA TYR A 515 -5.41 2.53 21.31
C TYR A 515 -4.01 2.99 21.71
N VAL A 516 -3.97 3.89 22.70
CA VAL A 516 -2.73 4.36 23.32
C VAL A 516 -2.59 3.73 24.70
N ARG A 517 -1.81 2.64 24.80
CA ARG A 517 -1.67 1.82 26.03
C ARG A 517 -1.29 2.63 27.28
N HIS A 518 -0.29 3.50 27.17
CA HIS A 518 0.20 4.32 28.28
C HIS A 518 -0.71 5.51 28.64
N ASP A 519 -1.73 5.77 27.84
CA ASP A 519 -2.80 6.71 28.17
C ASP A 519 -4.08 5.94 28.53
N ARG A 520 -3.95 4.99 29.45
CA ARG A 520 -5.07 4.17 29.97
C ARG A 520 -5.86 3.44 28.88
N CYS A 521 -5.14 2.97 27.86
CA CYS A 521 -5.70 2.35 26.67
C CYS A 521 -6.78 3.19 25.98
N ARG A 522 -6.71 4.53 26.07
CA ARG A 522 -7.64 5.44 25.40
C ARG A 522 -7.69 5.15 23.90
N MET A 523 -8.90 5.20 23.35
CA MET A 523 -9.18 5.04 21.93
C MET A 523 -9.91 6.28 21.43
N ARG A 524 -9.28 7.09 20.57
CA ARG A 524 -9.92 8.21 19.89
C ARG A 524 -9.94 7.99 18.40
N ILE A 525 -10.86 8.67 17.71
CA ILE A 525 -10.88 8.72 16.24
C ILE A 525 -9.54 9.23 15.66
N ASP A 526 -8.89 10.18 16.35
CA ASP A 526 -7.54 10.70 16.07
C ASP A 526 -6.45 9.63 16.18
N ASP A 527 -6.58 8.69 17.13
CA ASP A 527 -5.62 7.60 17.21
C ASP A 527 -5.90 6.65 16.02
N ALA A 528 -7.17 6.32 15.77
CA ALA A 528 -7.57 5.39 14.71
C ALA A 528 -7.21 5.86 13.30
N GLU A 529 -7.39 7.13 12.97
CA GLU A 529 -7.08 7.67 11.64
C GLU A 529 -5.60 7.51 11.28
N HIS A 530 -4.69 7.89 12.19
CA HIS A 530 -3.25 7.82 11.93
C HIS A 530 -2.76 6.37 11.81
N PHE A 531 -3.28 5.47 12.65
CA PHE A 531 -2.94 4.04 12.51
C PHE A 531 -3.42 3.51 11.16
N LEU A 532 -4.66 3.84 10.77
CA LEU A 532 -5.27 3.35 9.55
C LEU A 532 -4.53 3.89 8.32
N SER A 533 -4.33 5.21 8.22
CA SER A 533 -3.59 5.87 7.14
C SER A 533 -2.14 5.36 7.04
N GLY A 534 -1.45 5.19 8.17
CA GLY A 534 -0.09 4.65 8.21
C GLY A 534 0.02 3.21 7.72
N LEU A 535 -0.87 2.32 8.20
CA LEU A 535 -0.88 0.91 7.82
C LEU A 535 -1.31 0.71 6.36
N ILE A 536 -2.31 1.47 5.88
CA ILE A 536 -2.71 1.47 4.47
C ILE A 536 -1.55 1.95 3.60
N ASN A 537 -0.93 3.09 3.93
CA ASN A 537 0.17 3.61 3.12
C ASN A 537 1.39 2.67 3.07
N TYR A 538 1.63 1.91 4.15
CA TYR A 538 2.62 0.84 4.20
C TYR A 538 2.22 -0.35 3.30
N GLN A 539 0.97 -0.83 3.39
CA GLN A 539 0.46 -1.88 2.51
C GLN A 539 0.57 -1.49 1.02
N LEU A 540 0.13 -0.29 0.66
CA LEU A 540 0.21 0.25 -0.70
C LEU A 540 1.64 0.45 -1.20
N TYR A 541 2.61 0.61 -0.28
CA TYR A 541 4.02 0.69 -0.66
C TYR A 541 4.56 -0.68 -1.11
N HIS A 542 4.16 -1.75 -0.45
CA HIS A 542 4.61 -3.13 -0.75
C HIS A 542 3.80 -3.81 -1.84
N SER A 543 2.53 -3.45 -1.98
CA SER A 543 1.62 -3.92 -3.01
C SER A 543 1.07 -2.70 -3.78
N PRO A 544 1.90 -2.00 -4.57
CA PRO A 544 1.48 -0.81 -5.32
C PRO A 544 0.42 -1.10 -6.40
N GLU A 545 0.07 -2.37 -6.61
CA GLU A 545 -1.07 -2.82 -7.43
C GLU A 545 -2.40 -2.24 -6.94
N VAL A 546 -2.50 -1.78 -5.68
CA VAL A 546 -3.75 -1.32 -5.02
C VAL A 546 -3.95 0.23 -5.10
N VAL A 547 -3.41 0.92 -6.12
CA VAL A 547 -3.67 2.38 -6.32
C VAL A 547 -3.80 2.77 -7.80
N SER A 548 -3.97 1.81 -8.71
CA SER A 548 -3.89 2.06 -10.15
C SER A 548 -5.06 1.50 -10.95
N GLU A 549 -6.21 1.30 -10.34
CA GLU A 549 -7.43 0.97 -11.07
C GLU A 549 -8.59 1.87 -10.65
N THR A 550 -8.67 3.06 -11.25
CA THR A 550 -9.97 3.68 -11.60
C THR A 550 -9.78 4.88 -12.51
N LEU A 551 -9.76 4.62 -13.83
CA LEU A 551 -10.33 5.52 -14.84
C LEU A 551 -10.99 4.70 -15.95
N THR A 552 -11.82 3.71 -15.61
CA THR A 552 -12.84 3.18 -16.54
C THR A 552 -13.96 2.52 -15.73
N ASN A 553 -14.98 3.30 -15.35
CA ASN A 553 -16.29 2.76 -15.04
C ASN A 553 -17.00 2.49 -16.37
N GLU A 554 -17.31 1.24 -16.71
CA GLU A 554 -18.60 0.90 -17.32
C GLU A 554 -19.09 -0.44 -16.76
N LYS A 555 -20.38 -0.44 -16.40
CA LYS A 555 -21.17 -1.49 -15.78
C LYS A 555 -21.07 -2.84 -16.50
N ASP A 556 -20.87 -3.90 -15.72
CA ASP A 556 -21.24 -5.26 -16.12
C ASP A 556 -22.76 -5.43 -16.01
N GLU A 557 -23.43 -5.44 -17.16
CA GLU A 557 -24.71 -6.13 -17.35
C GLU A 557 -24.58 -7.00 -18.62
N ASN A 558 -24.69 -8.33 -18.44
CA ASN A 558 -24.85 -9.40 -19.44
C ASN A 558 -23.74 -9.59 -20.52
N PRO A 559 -23.00 -10.71 -20.50
CA PRO A 559 -22.10 -11.08 -21.58
C PRO A 559 -22.83 -11.94 -22.60
N GLU A 560 -23.29 -11.35 -23.70
CA GLU A 560 -23.39 -11.99 -25.02
C GLU A 560 -23.99 -10.98 -26.03
N GLU A 561 -23.28 -10.78 -27.16
CA GLU A 561 -23.56 -9.89 -28.30
C GLU A 561 -23.10 -8.41 -28.16
N ASP A 562 -21.79 -8.15 -28.45
CA ASP A 562 -21.15 -6.90 -28.96
C ASP A 562 -19.71 -6.61 -28.45
N SER A 563 -18.94 -7.61 -28.00
CA SER A 563 -17.53 -7.38 -27.59
C SER A 563 -16.58 -7.28 -28.80
N LEU A 564 -15.87 -6.16 -28.96
CA LEU A 564 -14.80 -6.00 -29.95
C LEU A 564 -13.74 -7.11 -29.82
N ALA A 565 -13.30 -7.67 -30.94
CA ALA A 565 -12.31 -8.74 -30.98
C ALA A 565 -10.88 -8.20 -30.92
N ILE A 566 -10.57 -7.14 -31.67
CA ILE A 566 -9.20 -6.61 -31.80
C ILE A 566 -9.17 -5.09 -31.63
N SER A 567 -8.20 -4.57 -30.87
CA SER A 567 -7.81 -3.16 -30.89
C SER A 567 -6.47 -2.98 -31.60
N VAL A 568 -6.46 -2.19 -32.66
CA VAL A 568 -5.25 -1.78 -33.39
C VAL A 568 -4.79 -0.43 -32.86
N ILE A 569 -3.63 -0.37 -32.20
CA ILE A 569 -3.09 0.85 -31.60
C ILE A 569 -1.95 1.39 -32.47
N ILE A 570 -2.07 2.65 -32.89
CA ILE A 570 -1.13 3.33 -33.79
C ILE A 570 -0.57 4.59 -33.13
N PRO A 571 0.66 4.56 -32.57
CA PRO A 571 1.32 5.77 -32.10
C PRO A 571 1.78 6.63 -33.30
N VAL A 572 1.51 7.94 -33.26
CA VAL A 572 1.85 8.86 -34.34
C VAL A 572 2.40 10.20 -33.84
N TYR A 573 3.36 10.76 -34.58
CA TYR A 573 3.87 12.11 -34.37
C TYR A 573 4.46 12.66 -35.67
N ASN A 574 3.91 13.74 -36.20
CA ASN A 574 4.35 14.44 -37.41
C ASN A 574 4.56 13.51 -38.62
N ARG A 575 3.53 12.75 -38.99
CA ARG A 575 3.58 11.66 -39.98
C ARG A 575 2.37 11.65 -40.91
N GLU A 576 1.94 12.83 -41.38
CA GLU A 576 0.73 13.00 -42.21
C GLU A 576 0.68 12.07 -43.46
N LYS A 577 1.81 11.74 -44.08
CA LYS A 577 1.86 10.87 -45.27
C LYS A 577 1.87 9.38 -44.92
N GLU A 578 2.65 9.04 -43.92
CA GLU A 578 2.86 7.67 -43.46
C GLU A 578 1.57 7.13 -42.82
N ILE A 579 0.92 7.92 -41.96
CA ILE A 579 -0.35 7.51 -41.34
C ILE A 579 -1.47 7.34 -42.38
N ALA A 580 -1.50 8.19 -43.42
CA ALA A 580 -2.45 8.05 -44.52
C ALA A 580 -2.29 6.69 -45.21
N LYS A 581 -1.04 6.28 -45.47
CA LYS A 581 -0.72 4.99 -46.08
C LYS A 581 -1.10 3.83 -45.15
N CYS A 582 -0.76 3.93 -43.86
CA CYS A 582 -1.09 2.93 -42.85
C CYS A 582 -2.61 2.68 -42.79
N LEU A 583 -3.40 3.74 -42.62
CA LEU A 583 -4.87 3.67 -42.56
C LEU A 583 -5.50 3.23 -43.88
N THR A 584 -4.97 3.66 -45.02
CA THR A 584 -5.46 3.19 -46.35
C THR A 584 -5.32 1.68 -46.51
N GLN A 585 -4.23 1.09 -46.02
CA GLN A 585 -4.03 -0.36 -46.07
C GLN A 585 -4.90 -1.07 -45.03
N LEU A 586 -5.01 -0.53 -43.81
CA LEU A 586 -5.84 -1.10 -42.76
C LEU A 586 -7.33 -1.08 -43.10
N ALA A 587 -7.82 -0.05 -43.82
CA ALA A 587 -9.19 0.03 -44.30
C ALA A 587 -9.53 -1.07 -45.32
N GLN A 588 -8.53 -1.74 -45.89
CA GLN A 588 -8.70 -2.89 -46.78
C GLN A 588 -8.72 -4.22 -46.02
N ALA A 589 -8.73 -4.20 -44.68
CA ALA A 589 -8.80 -5.42 -43.88
C ALA A 589 -10.01 -6.28 -44.27
N THR A 590 -9.79 -7.58 -44.42
CA THR A 590 -10.85 -8.58 -44.67
C THR A 590 -11.56 -9.01 -43.40
N PHE A 591 -10.96 -8.72 -42.24
CA PHE A 591 -11.59 -8.89 -40.93
C PHE A 591 -12.81 -7.98 -40.80
N ASP A 592 -13.84 -8.44 -40.11
CA ASP A 592 -15.09 -7.70 -39.93
C ASP A 592 -14.84 -6.37 -39.20
N HIS A 593 -15.15 -5.25 -39.87
CA HIS A 593 -14.90 -3.89 -39.37
C HIS A 593 -15.74 -3.53 -38.14
N SER A 594 -16.82 -4.25 -37.88
CA SER A 594 -17.60 -4.13 -36.64
C SER A 594 -16.93 -4.83 -35.45
N GLN A 595 -15.98 -5.74 -35.70
CA GLN A 595 -15.30 -6.52 -34.68
C GLN A 595 -13.90 -6.02 -34.33
N PHE A 596 -13.42 -4.94 -34.95
CA PHE A 596 -12.17 -4.31 -34.53
C PHE A 596 -12.26 -2.80 -34.48
N GLU A 597 -11.38 -2.23 -33.67
CA GLU A 597 -11.23 -0.80 -33.56
C GLU A 597 -9.80 -0.35 -33.88
N VAL A 598 -9.69 0.92 -34.25
CA VAL A 598 -8.43 1.59 -34.53
C VAL A 598 -8.28 2.77 -33.60
N ILE A 599 -7.19 2.78 -32.85
CA ILE A 599 -6.85 3.84 -31.88
C ILE A 599 -5.59 4.51 -32.36
N VAL A 600 -5.72 5.71 -32.92
CA VAL A 600 -4.59 6.56 -33.31
C VAL A 600 -4.23 7.45 -32.13
N ALA A 601 -3.08 7.20 -31.52
CA ALA A 601 -2.57 7.95 -30.39
C ALA A 601 -1.52 8.95 -30.85
N ASP A 602 -1.92 10.22 -30.95
CA ASP A 602 -1.10 11.34 -31.40
C ASP A 602 -0.28 11.97 -30.27
N ASP A 603 1.04 12.00 -30.44
CA ASP A 603 1.99 12.60 -29.51
C ASP A 603 2.13 14.12 -29.70
N ALA A 604 1.00 14.81 -29.78
CA ALA A 604 0.87 16.25 -30.02
C ALA A 604 1.55 16.71 -31.33
N SER A 605 1.13 16.15 -32.47
CA SER A 605 1.59 16.57 -33.79
C SER A 605 1.31 18.04 -34.08
N THR A 606 2.18 18.61 -34.91
CA THR A 606 2.17 20.01 -35.37
C THR A 606 2.00 20.17 -36.88
N ASP A 607 1.98 19.06 -37.63
CA ASP A 607 1.65 19.00 -39.06
C ASP A 607 0.16 18.60 -39.26
N GLN A 608 -0.23 18.19 -40.47
CA GLN A 608 -1.63 17.83 -40.78
C GLN A 608 -1.99 16.38 -40.39
N THR A 609 -1.24 15.75 -39.48
CA THR A 609 -1.45 14.35 -39.09
C THR A 609 -2.88 14.09 -38.64
N ILE A 610 -3.43 14.93 -37.77
CA ILE A 610 -4.79 14.74 -37.22
C ILE A 610 -5.85 14.93 -38.30
N GLU A 611 -5.74 15.98 -39.10
CA GLU A 611 -6.66 16.28 -40.20
C GLU A 611 -6.67 15.18 -41.26
N VAL A 612 -5.55 14.47 -41.44
CA VAL A 612 -5.48 13.28 -42.28
C VAL A 612 -6.23 12.11 -41.64
N VAL A 613 -6.00 11.83 -40.35
CA VAL A 613 -6.64 10.72 -39.63
C VAL A 613 -8.17 10.90 -39.58
N GLU A 614 -8.64 12.11 -39.34
CA GLU A 614 -10.08 12.43 -39.29
C GLU A 614 -10.80 12.09 -40.61
N LYS A 615 -10.13 12.19 -41.76
CA LYS A 615 -10.72 11.83 -43.07
C LYS A 615 -11.03 10.33 -43.20
N PHE A 616 -10.40 9.49 -42.39
CA PHE A 616 -10.62 8.03 -42.37
C PHE A 616 -11.74 7.59 -41.42
N GLN A 617 -12.38 8.50 -40.68
CA GLN A 617 -13.53 8.14 -39.82
C GLN A 617 -14.69 7.49 -40.59
N LYS A 618 -14.82 7.78 -41.89
CA LYS A 618 -15.82 7.14 -42.77
C LYS A 618 -15.45 5.73 -43.21
N ASP A 619 -14.18 5.36 -43.09
CA ASP A 619 -13.61 4.10 -43.60
C ASP A 619 -13.51 3.04 -42.49
N PHE A 620 -13.80 3.40 -41.22
CA PHE A 620 -13.77 2.52 -40.06
C PHE A 620 -14.99 2.77 -39.17
N GLU A 621 -15.65 1.71 -38.72
CA GLU A 621 -16.78 1.82 -37.80
C GLU A 621 -16.35 2.32 -36.41
N HIS A 622 -15.14 1.93 -35.99
CA HIS A 622 -14.59 2.24 -34.67
C HIS A 622 -13.19 2.86 -34.75
N LEU A 623 -13.06 4.06 -35.34
CA LEU A 623 -11.82 4.85 -35.30
C LEU A 623 -11.84 5.91 -34.19
N ARG A 624 -10.86 5.86 -33.28
CA ARG A 624 -10.66 6.83 -32.21
C ARG A 624 -9.32 7.54 -32.34
N VAL A 625 -9.33 8.85 -32.10
CA VAL A 625 -8.12 9.69 -32.10
C VAL A 625 -7.89 10.18 -30.67
N LEU A 626 -6.75 9.79 -30.09
CA LEU A 626 -6.32 10.24 -28.78
C LEU A 626 -5.20 11.26 -28.96
N ARG A 627 -5.43 12.50 -28.53
CA ARG A 627 -4.43 13.56 -28.64
C ARG A 627 -3.80 13.84 -27.29
N LEU A 628 -2.48 13.66 -27.19
CA LEU A 628 -1.75 13.99 -25.99
C LEU A 628 -1.61 15.52 -25.83
N PRO A 629 -1.60 16.03 -24.58
CA PRO A 629 -1.52 17.47 -24.33
C PRO A 629 -0.15 18.07 -24.69
N LYS A 630 0.89 17.25 -24.78
CA LYS A 630 2.24 17.65 -25.17
C LYS A 630 2.99 16.46 -25.76
N ASN A 631 3.99 16.75 -26.58
CA ASN A 631 4.88 15.72 -27.12
C ASN A 631 5.71 15.08 -26.00
N SER A 632 5.60 13.77 -25.87
CA SER A 632 6.30 12.93 -24.89
C SER A 632 7.74 12.62 -25.31
N GLY A 633 8.02 12.68 -26.62
CA GLY A 633 9.34 12.48 -27.20
C GLY A 633 9.67 11.01 -27.48
N GLY A 634 8.66 10.14 -27.58
CA GLY A 634 8.81 8.72 -27.93
C GLY A 634 7.46 8.00 -28.04
N ALA A 635 7.48 6.73 -28.45
CA ALA A 635 6.25 5.97 -28.67
C ALA A 635 5.62 5.41 -27.37
N SER A 636 6.33 5.40 -26.24
CA SER A 636 5.86 4.78 -24.99
C SER A 636 4.55 5.38 -24.48
N VAL A 637 4.47 6.72 -24.35
CA VAL A 637 3.27 7.37 -23.80
C VAL A 637 2.06 7.19 -24.73
N PRO A 638 2.17 7.46 -26.06
CA PRO A 638 1.05 7.19 -26.97
C PRO A 638 0.59 5.73 -26.97
N ARG A 639 1.53 4.76 -26.92
CA ARG A 639 1.17 3.33 -26.85
C ARG A 639 0.45 2.99 -25.55
N ASN A 640 0.91 3.49 -24.40
CA ASN A 640 0.26 3.26 -23.12
C ASN A 640 -1.15 3.89 -23.08
N GLU A 641 -1.31 5.12 -23.57
CA GLU A 641 -2.63 5.77 -23.63
C GLU A 641 -3.57 5.06 -24.60
N GLY A 642 -3.06 4.60 -25.74
CA GLY A 642 -3.84 3.75 -26.65
C GLY A 642 -4.24 2.41 -26.01
N LEU A 643 -3.35 1.80 -25.24
CA LEU A 643 -3.60 0.51 -24.57
C LEU A 643 -4.65 0.63 -23.47
N LYS A 644 -4.61 1.70 -22.67
CA LYS A 644 -5.65 2.00 -21.66
C LYS A 644 -7.03 2.14 -22.27
N GLN A 645 -7.11 2.68 -23.48
CA GLN A 645 -8.38 2.91 -24.16
C GLN A 645 -8.88 1.67 -24.91
N ALA A 646 -8.02 0.69 -25.20
CA ALA A 646 -8.36 -0.50 -25.97
C ALA A 646 -9.50 -1.31 -25.32
N LYS A 647 -10.50 -1.69 -26.12
CA LYS A 647 -11.68 -2.47 -25.72
C LYS A 647 -11.70 -3.87 -26.33
N GLY A 648 -10.81 -4.16 -27.28
CA GLY A 648 -10.72 -5.44 -27.96
C GLY A 648 -10.14 -6.53 -27.07
N ARG A 649 -10.66 -7.75 -27.18
CA ARG A 649 -10.12 -8.94 -26.48
C ARG A 649 -8.64 -9.20 -26.80
N TRP A 650 -8.20 -8.79 -27.97
CA TRP A 650 -6.83 -8.84 -28.43
C TRP A 650 -6.31 -7.46 -28.82
N VAL A 651 -5.01 -7.22 -28.64
CA VAL A 651 -4.37 -5.95 -28.96
C VAL A 651 -3.20 -6.17 -29.90
N VAL A 652 -3.04 -5.28 -30.89
CA VAL A 652 -1.87 -5.22 -31.77
C VAL A 652 -1.39 -3.78 -31.92
N PHE A 653 -0.07 -3.60 -31.85
CA PHE A 653 0.57 -2.31 -32.14
C PHE A 653 1.06 -2.28 -33.59
N VAL A 654 0.78 -1.17 -34.28
CA VAL A 654 1.26 -0.89 -35.64
C VAL A 654 1.93 0.47 -35.63
N ASP A 655 3.21 0.54 -35.98
CA ASP A 655 3.90 1.83 -36.08
C ASP A 655 3.32 2.64 -37.26
N SER A 656 3.23 3.96 -37.13
CA SER A 656 2.56 4.82 -38.13
C SER A 656 3.25 4.87 -39.50
N ASP A 657 4.48 4.39 -39.63
CA ASP A 657 5.20 4.18 -40.90
C ASP A 657 5.20 2.75 -41.43
N ASP A 658 4.52 1.85 -40.73
CA ASP A 658 4.31 0.48 -41.11
C ASP A 658 2.86 0.27 -41.60
N TYR A 659 2.56 -0.90 -42.13
CA TYR A 659 1.19 -1.25 -42.52
C TYR A 659 0.94 -2.76 -42.50
N LEU A 660 -0.31 -3.14 -42.27
CA LEU A 660 -0.79 -4.52 -42.34
C LEU A 660 -1.35 -4.83 -43.74
N THR A 661 -1.27 -6.08 -44.16
CA THR A 661 -1.99 -6.56 -45.35
C THR A 661 -3.47 -6.85 -45.03
N PRO A 662 -4.36 -6.87 -46.04
CA PRO A 662 -5.79 -7.12 -45.85
C PRO A 662 -6.15 -8.29 -44.93
N HIS A 663 -5.44 -9.41 -45.04
CA HIS A 663 -5.74 -10.65 -44.34
C HIS A 663 -5.01 -10.80 -42.98
N ALA A 664 -4.21 -9.82 -42.57
CA ALA A 664 -3.35 -9.96 -41.39
C ALA A 664 -4.12 -10.10 -40.08
N LEU A 665 -5.14 -9.28 -39.86
CA LEU A 665 -5.96 -9.34 -38.64
C LEU A 665 -6.79 -10.62 -38.59
N GLU A 666 -7.39 -11.00 -39.72
CA GLU A 666 -8.24 -12.19 -39.82
C GLU A 666 -7.44 -13.47 -39.57
N ASP A 667 -6.33 -13.68 -40.30
CA ASP A 667 -5.51 -14.89 -40.14
C ASP A 667 -4.90 -14.96 -38.72
N ALA A 668 -4.47 -13.81 -38.15
CA ALA A 668 -3.93 -13.77 -36.79
C ALA A 668 -4.99 -14.09 -35.74
N TYR A 669 -6.20 -13.53 -35.87
CA TYR A 669 -7.29 -13.78 -34.92
C TYR A 669 -7.81 -15.21 -35.00
N GLN A 670 -7.95 -15.78 -36.19
CA GLN A 670 -8.35 -17.19 -36.35
C GLN A 670 -7.35 -18.12 -35.67
N LEU A 671 -6.05 -17.87 -35.83
CA LEU A 671 -5.01 -18.63 -35.13
C LEU A 671 -5.03 -18.42 -33.62
N ALA A 672 -5.39 -17.21 -33.17
CA ALA A 672 -5.47 -16.84 -31.76
C ALA A 672 -6.59 -17.59 -31.00
N ILE A 673 -7.68 -17.90 -31.69
CA ILE A 673 -8.85 -18.60 -31.12
C ILE A 673 -8.88 -20.10 -31.40
N GLU A 674 -7.94 -20.62 -32.20
CA GLU A 674 -7.84 -22.06 -32.51
C GLU A 674 -7.50 -22.89 -31.26
N GLU A 675 -6.64 -22.36 -30.40
CA GLU A 675 -6.26 -22.96 -29.11
C GLU A 675 -6.52 -21.97 -27.97
N GLU A 676 -7.33 -22.39 -26.98
CA GLU A 676 -7.74 -21.56 -25.85
C GLU A 676 -6.55 -20.99 -25.05
N GLU A 677 -5.45 -21.75 -24.95
CA GLU A 677 -4.24 -21.36 -24.22
C GLU A 677 -3.32 -20.39 -24.98
N THR A 678 -3.62 -20.06 -26.24
CA THR A 678 -2.82 -19.09 -27.01
C THR A 678 -2.95 -17.72 -26.39
N ASP A 679 -1.82 -17.09 -26.06
CA ASP A 679 -1.78 -15.73 -25.48
C ASP A 679 -1.11 -14.72 -26.42
N LEU A 680 -0.36 -15.21 -27.42
CA LEU A 680 0.39 -14.39 -28.35
C LEU A 680 0.43 -15.03 -29.75
N VAL A 681 0.03 -14.28 -30.77
CA VAL A 681 0.20 -14.64 -32.18
C VAL A 681 1.22 -13.71 -32.84
N CYS A 682 2.28 -14.29 -33.40
CA CYS A 682 3.36 -13.58 -34.06
C CYS A 682 3.22 -13.63 -35.59
N MET A 683 3.10 -12.46 -36.21
CA MET A 683 3.05 -12.26 -37.64
C MET A 683 4.45 -12.06 -38.23
N PRO A 684 4.83 -12.79 -39.30
CA PRO A 684 6.02 -12.47 -40.07
C PRO A 684 5.95 -11.04 -40.62
N TYR A 685 7.05 -10.30 -40.46
CA TYR A 685 7.20 -8.96 -41.01
C TYR A 685 8.19 -8.90 -42.18
N PHE A 686 7.89 -8.02 -43.12
CA PHE A 686 8.51 -7.88 -44.43
C PHE A 686 8.98 -6.45 -44.64
N ARG A 687 9.91 -6.24 -45.57
CA ARG A 687 10.37 -4.89 -45.91
C ARG A 687 9.40 -4.27 -46.90
N ALA A 688 8.92 -3.06 -46.61
CA ALA A 688 8.16 -2.29 -47.59
C ALA A 688 9.04 -1.98 -48.82
N ALA A 689 8.39 -1.80 -49.97
CA ALA A 689 9.08 -1.40 -51.19
C ALA A 689 9.87 -0.08 -50.97
N GLY A 690 11.17 -0.11 -51.25
CA GLY A 690 12.07 1.03 -51.04
C GLY A 690 12.73 1.10 -49.66
N SER A 691 12.31 0.29 -48.68
CA SER A 691 12.90 0.29 -47.33
C SER A 691 14.22 -0.50 -47.26
N ARG A 692 15.23 0.09 -46.60
CA ARG A 692 16.53 -0.52 -46.28
C ARG A 692 16.60 -1.04 -44.83
N ARG A 693 15.50 -0.94 -44.07
CA ARG A 693 15.43 -1.36 -42.66
C ARG A 693 15.82 -2.84 -42.51
N ALA A 694 16.78 -3.12 -41.64
CA ALA A 694 17.17 -4.49 -41.32
C ALA A 694 16.06 -5.18 -40.51
N LEU A 695 15.68 -6.40 -40.90
CA LEU A 695 14.63 -7.18 -40.26
C LEU A 695 15.18 -8.55 -39.83
N SER A 696 14.91 -8.94 -38.58
CA SER A 696 15.23 -10.27 -38.08
C SER A 696 14.16 -11.26 -38.53
N ARG A 697 14.54 -12.31 -39.28
CA ARG A 697 13.63 -13.37 -39.74
C ARG A 697 13.81 -14.68 -38.99
N SER A 698 14.64 -14.71 -37.94
CA SER A 698 15.06 -15.97 -37.32
C SER A 698 13.91 -16.76 -36.69
N CYS A 699 12.87 -16.09 -36.19
CA CYS A 699 11.68 -16.74 -35.62
C CYS A 699 10.59 -17.08 -36.65
N PHE A 700 10.71 -16.64 -37.91
CA PHE A 700 9.70 -16.82 -38.96
C PHE A 700 10.23 -17.71 -40.11
N GLN A 701 10.77 -18.88 -39.76
CA GLN A 701 11.37 -19.81 -40.73
C GLN A 701 10.34 -20.75 -41.37
N SER A 702 9.23 -21.03 -40.69
CA SER A 702 8.20 -21.93 -41.17
C SER A 702 7.38 -21.32 -42.30
N SER A 703 7.08 -22.14 -43.32
CA SER A 703 6.20 -21.77 -44.43
C SER A 703 4.71 -21.86 -44.07
N THR A 704 4.37 -22.57 -42.99
CA THR A 704 3.00 -22.78 -42.47
C THR A 704 2.90 -22.28 -41.03
N ALA A 705 1.67 -22.09 -40.53
CA ALA A 705 1.45 -21.72 -39.14
C ALA A 705 1.99 -22.78 -38.18
N VAL A 706 2.39 -22.34 -36.98
CA VAL A 706 2.89 -23.18 -35.89
C VAL A 706 2.24 -22.69 -34.59
N THR A 707 1.61 -23.57 -33.83
CA THR A 707 0.91 -23.26 -32.57
C THR A 707 1.59 -23.94 -31.37
N GLY A 708 1.10 -23.66 -30.15
CA GLY A 708 1.49 -24.39 -28.95
C GLY A 708 2.94 -24.22 -28.46
N MET A 709 3.71 -23.29 -29.03
CA MET A 709 5.15 -23.12 -28.73
C MET A 709 5.38 -22.42 -27.39
N ASP A 710 6.39 -22.87 -26.65
CA ASP A 710 6.93 -22.13 -25.51
C ASP A 710 7.97 -21.08 -25.95
N PHE A 711 8.09 -19.95 -25.25
CA PHE A 711 9.10 -18.92 -25.56
C PHE A 711 10.51 -19.48 -25.73
N LEU A 712 10.95 -20.40 -24.87
CA LEU A 712 12.30 -20.99 -24.90
C LEU A 712 12.54 -21.89 -26.12
N GLU A 713 11.47 -22.35 -26.78
CA GLU A 713 11.51 -23.14 -28.02
C GLU A 713 11.51 -22.23 -29.26
N THR A 714 11.23 -20.94 -29.07
CA THR A 714 11.23 -19.95 -30.16
C THR A 714 12.59 -19.29 -30.34
N LYS A 715 12.68 -18.41 -31.35
CA LYS A 715 13.79 -17.46 -31.51
C LYS A 715 13.34 -16.00 -31.29
N LEU A 716 12.28 -15.77 -30.50
CA LEU A 716 11.73 -14.43 -30.25
C LEU A 716 12.67 -13.50 -29.49
N TYR A 717 13.67 -14.05 -28.79
CA TYR A 717 14.76 -13.26 -28.21
C TYR A 717 15.60 -12.49 -29.26
N ASN A 718 15.50 -12.85 -30.54
CA ASN A 718 16.07 -12.08 -31.66
C ASN A 718 15.10 -11.03 -32.24
N SER A 719 13.87 -10.96 -31.72
CA SER A 719 12.78 -10.06 -32.13
C SER A 719 12.07 -9.47 -30.91
N LEU A 720 12.82 -8.73 -30.09
CA LEU A 720 12.31 -8.01 -28.91
C LEU A 720 11.61 -6.68 -29.28
N ASN A 721 10.83 -6.68 -30.36
CA ASN A 721 9.99 -5.53 -30.74
C ASN A 721 8.52 -5.87 -30.48
N ILE A 722 7.64 -4.87 -30.50
CA ILE A 722 6.20 -5.08 -30.32
C ILE A 722 5.43 -5.29 -31.64
N VAL A 723 6.03 -4.93 -32.78
CA VAL A 723 5.35 -5.01 -34.08
C VAL A 723 5.08 -6.45 -34.49
N GLY A 724 3.97 -6.65 -35.21
CA GLY A 724 3.55 -7.98 -35.69
C GLY A 724 3.13 -8.93 -34.58
N LYS A 725 2.59 -8.42 -33.46
CA LYS A 725 2.20 -9.24 -32.30
C LYS A 725 0.77 -8.94 -31.90
N LEU A 726 -0.11 -9.92 -32.10
CA LEU A 726 -1.46 -9.91 -31.59
C LEU A 726 -1.44 -10.57 -30.21
N MET A 727 -1.78 -9.82 -29.17
CA MET A 727 -1.62 -10.22 -27.76
C MET A 727 -2.97 -10.29 -27.09
N ARG A 728 -3.18 -11.29 -26.24
CA ARG A 728 -4.39 -11.40 -25.42
C ARG A 728 -4.40 -10.23 -24.43
N LYS A 729 -5.42 -9.36 -24.51
CA LYS A 729 -5.49 -8.15 -23.68
C LYS A 729 -5.51 -8.49 -22.20
N GLU A 730 -6.24 -9.54 -21.83
CA GLU A 730 -6.30 -10.04 -20.45
C GLU A 730 -4.90 -10.34 -19.87
N VAL A 731 -3.96 -10.86 -20.67
CA VAL A 731 -2.58 -11.11 -20.21
C VAL A 731 -1.82 -9.80 -20.05
N VAL A 732 -2.05 -8.84 -20.94
CA VAL A 732 -1.46 -7.50 -20.84
C VAL A 732 -1.95 -6.78 -19.58
N ASP A 733 -3.26 -6.86 -19.29
CA ASP A 733 -3.90 -6.22 -18.13
C ASP A 733 -3.50 -6.91 -16.82
N ARG A 734 -3.65 -8.25 -16.75
CA ARG A 734 -3.35 -9.06 -15.55
C ARG A 734 -1.94 -8.82 -15.03
N TYR A 735 -0.97 -8.64 -15.94
CA TYR A 735 0.43 -8.42 -15.59
C TYR A 735 0.87 -6.96 -15.72
N GLN A 736 -0.08 -6.03 -15.91
CA GLN A 736 0.13 -4.58 -16.02
C GLN A 736 1.29 -4.23 -16.95
N LEU A 737 1.30 -4.85 -18.14
CA LEU A 737 2.39 -4.66 -19.09
C LEU A 737 2.28 -3.28 -19.73
N GLU A 738 3.28 -2.43 -19.48
CA GLU A 738 3.35 -1.08 -20.04
C GLU A 738 4.73 -0.75 -20.62
N PHE A 739 4.76 0.25 -21.51
CA PHE A 739 6.00 0.79 -22.06
C PHE A 739 6.63 1.80 -21.08
N PRO A 740 7.97 1.78 -20.91
CA PRO A 740 8.65 2.70 -20.01
C PRO A 740 8.64 4.13 -20.59
N THR A 741 8.03 5.08 -19.89
CA THR A 741 7.87 6.47 -20.35
C THR A 741 9.18 7.27 -20.33
N LYS A 742 10.15 6.88 -19.49
CA LYS A 742 11.46 7.55 -19.35
C LYS A 742 12.56 6.94 -20.23
N ILE A 743 12.27 5.87 -20.97
CA ILE A 743 13.22 5.19 -21.86
C ILE A 743 12.75 5.41 -23.31
N ARG A 744 13.60 6.06 -24.12
CA ARG A 744 13.25 6.44 -25.49
C ARG A 744 13.69 5.43 -26.55
N VAL A 745 14.62 4.56 -26.22
CA VAL A 745 15.22 3.60 -27.15
C VAL A 745 15.19 2.23 -26.49
N ARG A 746 14.63 1.23 -27.18
CA ARG A 746 14.40 -0.14 -26.67
C ARG A 746 13.32 -0.22 -25.57
N GLU A 747 12.39 0.73 -25.57
CA GLU A 747 11.17 0.68 -24.79
C GLU A 747 10.33 -0.56 -25.17
N ASP A 748 10.39 -0.99 -26.43
CA ASP A 748 9.75 -2.20 -26.93
C ASP A 748 10.37 -3.48 -26.38
N ASN A 749 11.70 -3.51 -26.18
CA ASN A 749 12.36 -4.64 -25.53
C ASN A 749 11.83 -4.82 -24.10
N TRP A 750 11.63 -3.73 -23.35
CA TRP A 750 11.10 -3.77 -21.99
C TRP A 750 9.74 -4.47 -21.94
N PHE A 751 8.80 -3.99 -22.76
CA PHE A 751 7.47 -4.57 -22.87
C PHE A 751 7.53 -6.04 -23.30
N SER A 752 8.25 -6.31 -24.39
CA SER A 752 8.29 -7.64 -25.01
C SER A 752 8.91 -8.69 -24.08
N MET A 753 9.97 -8.35 -23.35
CA MET A 753 10.60 -9.30 -22.42
C MET A 753 9.69 -9.62 -21.24
N LYS A 754 8.92 -8.65 -20.74
CA LYS A 754 7.91 -8.92 -19.69
C LYS A 754 6.77 -9.78 -20.23
N LEU A 755 6.23 -9.44 -21.41
CA LEU A 755 5.20 -10.23 -22.09
C LEU A 755 5.63 -11.70 -22.29
N TYR A 756 6.83 -11.92 -22.83
CA TYR A 756 7.33 -13.27 -23.09
C TYR A 756 7.56 -14.12 -21.84
N ALA A 757 7.68 -13.50 -20.67
CA ALA A 757 7.82 -14.21 -19.41
C ALA A 757 6.49 -14.80 -18.91
N VAL A 758 5.36 -14.21 -19.30
CA VAL A 758 4.02 -14.52 -18.75
C VAL A 758 3.07 -15.20 -19.74
N VAL A 759 3.31 -15.10 -21.05
CA VAL A 759 2.51 -15.80 -22.06
C VAL A 759 2.69 -17.33 -21.95
N ARG A 760 1.59 -18.08 -22.00
CA ARG A 760 1.59 -19.55 -21.87
C ARG A 760 1.95 -20.23 -23.18
N LYS A 761 1.23 -19.89 -24.26
CA LYS A 761 1.43 -20.45 -25.60
C LYS A 761 1.57 -19.35 -26.65
N ILE A 762 2.52 -19.56 -27.55
CA ILE A 762 2.84 -18.66 -28.66
C ILE A 762 2.53 -19.38 -29.97
N ALA A 763 1.80 -18.70 -30.85
CA ALA A 763 1.58 -19.13 -32.22
C ALA A 763 2.30 -18.21 -33.22
N PHE A 764 2.65 -18.75 -34.37
CA PHE A 764 3.29 -18.04 -35.47
C PHE A 764 2.51 -18.27 -36.76
N LEU A 765 2.22 -17.20 -37.50
CA LEU A 765 1.76 -17.35 -38.88
C LEU A 765 2.92 -17.79 -39.78
N GLY A 766 2.60 -18.58 -40.81
CA GLY A 766 3.58 -19.05 -41.79
C GLY A 766 3.99 -17.97 -42.78
N ASN A 767 5.26 -17.97 -43.22
CA ASN A 767 5.82 -16.93 -44.10
C ASN A 767 5.46 -17.04 -45.60
N LYS A 768 4.47 -17.87 -45.97
CA LYS A 768 3.96 -17.98 -47.35
C LYS A 768 3.09 -16.79 -47.78
N LYS A 769 2.49 -16.10 -46.82
CA LYS A 769 1.74 -14.86 -47.02
C LYS A 769 2.50 -13.71 -46.37
N ASP A 770 2.31 -12.52 -46.92
CA ASP A 770 2.84 -11.29 -46.34
C ASP A 770 1.79 -10.69 -45.37
N TYR A 771 2.20 -10.30 -44.17
CA TYR A 771 1.27 -9.83 -43.13
C TYR A 771 1.56 -8.42 -42.64
N TYR A 772 2.80 -8.16 -42.24
CA TYR A 772 3.20 -6.88 -41.66
C TYR A 772 4.37 -6.30 -42.47
N PHE A 773 4.26 -5.07 -42.96
CA PHE A 773 5.33 -4.41 -43.72
C PHE A 773 5.95 -3.26 -42.94
N CYS A 774 7.26 -3.33 -42.74
CA CYS A 774 8.02 -2.27 -42.10
C CYS A 774 8.49 -1.20 -43.10
N GLY A 775 8.20 0.07 -42.79
CA GLY A 775 8.61 1.25 -43.55
C GLY A 775 10.11 1.56 -43.52
N GLU A 776 10.51 2.64 -44.20
CA GLU A 776 11.91 3.15 -44.20
C GLU A 776 12.17 4.03 -42.98
N TRP A 777 13.41 4.06 -42.47
CA TRP A 777 13.76 4.95 -41.37
C TRP A 777 13.82 6.41 -41.81
N ASP A 778 13.01 7.25 -41.19
CA ASP A 778 13.04 8.70 -41.39
C ASP A 778 13.88 9.45 -40.32
N THR A 779 13.67 10.76 -40.21
CA THR A 779 14.30 11.66 -39.23
C THR A 779 13.64 11.60 -37.85
N VAL A 780 12.43 11.05 -37.74
CA VAL A 780 11.68 10.92 -36.49
C VAL A 780 12.00 9.58 -35.80
N SER A 781 12.40 8.56 -36.56
CA SER A 781 12.74 7.23 -36.04
C SER A 781 13.91 7.23 -35.05
N LEU A 782 13.63 6.87 -33.80
CA LEU A 782 14.61 6.72 -32.71
C LEU A 782 15.50 5.47 -32.84
N SER A 783 15.18 4.54 -33.73
CA SER A 783 15.91 3.28 -33.92
C SER A 783 17.36 3.42 -34.40
N LYS A 784 17.75 4.62 -34.87
CA LYS A 784 19.14 4.96 -35.26
C LYS A 784 20.01 5.39 -34.07
N ILE A 785 19.41 5.67 -32.91
CA ILE A 785 20.13 6.14 -31.72
C ILE A 785 20.65 4.93 -30.94
N GLY A 786 21.93 4.95 -30.56
CA GLY A 786 22.51 3.90 -29.73
C GLY A 786 21.88 3.89 -28.34
N THR A 787 21.56 2.71 -27.80
CA THR A 787 21.01 2.58 -26.44
C THR A 787 22.03 3.07 -25.41
N PRO A 788 21.70 4.11 -24.62
CA PRO A 788 22.56 4.55 -23.53
C PRO A 788 22.83 3.40 -22.55
N PRO A 789 24.07 3.19 -22.06
CA PRO A 789 24.37 2.10 -21.12
C PRO A 789 23.51 2.14 -19.85
N ARG A 790 23.14 3.35 -19.38
CA ARG A 790 22.24 3.54 -18.24
C ARG A 790 20.84 2.98 -18.51
N ASP A 791 20.32 3.17 -19.73
CA ASP A 791 18.98 2.72 -20.10
C ASP A 791 19.00 1.21 -20.33
N ALA A 792 20.06 0.68 -20.95
CA ALA A 792 20.28 -0.76 -21.07
C ALA A 792 20.29 -1.47 -19.70
N MET A 793 20.95 -0.86 -18.71
CA MET A 793 20.94 -1.34 -17.32
C MET A 793 19.54 -1.29 -16.71
N LYS A 794 18.85 -0.14 -16.81
CA LYS A 794 17.49 0.04 -16.28
C LYS A 794 16.52 -0.99 -16.86
N ILE A 795 16.57 -1.22 -18.18
CA ILE A 795 15.72 -2.19 -18.85
C ILE A 795 15.96 -3.60 -18.31
N TYR A 796 17.21 -4.03 -18.23
CA TYR A 796 17.52 -5.36 -17.74
C TYR A 796 17.16 -5.54 -16.25
N ALA A 797 17.48 -4.54 -15.42
CA ALA A 797 17.20 -4.59 -13.98
C ALA A 797 15.70 -4.69 -13.69
N GLU A 798 14.86 -3.95 -14.42
CA GLU A 798 13.43 -3.97 -14.17
C GLU A 798 12.76 -5.24 -14.69
N VAL A 799 13.17 -5.72 -15.87
CA VAL A 799 12.73 -7.04 -16.34
C VAL A 799 13.18 -8.14 -15.39
N PHE A 800 14.37 -8.01 -14.79
CA PHE A 800 14.82 -8.91 -13.74
C PHE A 800 13.87 -8.94 -12.56
N ARG A 801 13.52 -7.78 -11.98
CA ARG A 801 12.59 -7.70 -10.85
C ARG A 801 11.24 -8.29 -11.19
N PHE A 802 10.65 -7.87 -12.32
CA PHE A 802 9.37 -8.36 -12.80
C PHE A 802 9.35 -9.89 -12.92
N ILE A 803 10.33 -10.49 -13.59
CA ILE A 803 10.37 -11.95 -13.75
C ILE A 803 10.60 -12.64 -12.41
N PHE A 804 11.37 -12.03 -11.51
CA PHE A 804 11.65 -12.61 -10.20
C PHE A 804 10.43 -12.60 -9.27
N SER A 805 9.55 -11.59 -9.38
CA SER A 805 8.30 -11.48 -8.60
C SER A 805 7.21 -12.47 -9.01
N LEU A 806 7.25 -13.06 -10.21
CA LEU A 806 6.21 -13.99 -10.69
C LEU A 806 6.24 -15.33 -9.93
N GLU A 807 5.41 -15.52 -8.91
CA GLU A 807 5.43 -16.73 -8.06
C GLU A 807 5.11 -18.02 -8.84
N GLU A 808 4.25 -17.92 -9.84
CA GLU A 808 3.80 -19.01 -10.69
C GLU A 808 4.87 -19.52 -11.67
N VAL A 809 5.92 -18.73 -11.93
CA VAL A 809 6.98 -19.08 -12.86
C VAL A 809 8.08 -19.87 -12.11
N PRO A 810 8.41 -21.11 -12.53
CA PRO A 810 9.46 -21.89 -11.86
C PRO A 810 10.82 -21.18 -11.88
N GLN A 811 11.58 -21.27 -10.78
CA GLN A 811 12.89 -20.61 -10.64
C GLN A 811 13.86 -20.92 -11.79
N LYS A 812 13.86 -22.16 -12.28
CA LYS A 812 14.67 -22.54 -13.45
C LYS A 812 14.28 -21.74 -14.71
N ARG A 813 12.98 -21.60 -14.97
CA ARG A 813 12.46 -20.84 -16.12
C ARG A 813 12.81 -19.35 -15.99
N LYS A 814 12.67 -18.78 -14.79
CA LYS A 814 13.12 -17.40 -14.49
C LYS A 814 14.59 -17.22 -14.86
N ALA A 815 15.44 -18.13 -14.40
CA ALA A 815 16.88 -18.09 -14.68
C ALA A 815 17.22 -18.18 -16.17
N ASP A 816 16.53 -19.06 -16.91
CA ASP A 816 16.73 -19.24 -18.35
C ASP A 816 16.31 -18.00 -19.16
N LEU A 817 15.14 -17.41 -18.86
CA LEU A 817 14.68 -16.16 -19.47
C LEU A 817 15.69 -15.01 -19.25
N LEU A 818 16.11 -14.82 -18.00
CA LEU A 818 17.00 -13.74 -17.61
C LEU A 818 18.42 -13.92 -18.17
N ALA A 819 18.88 -15.16 -18.34
CA ALA A 819 20.13 -15.46 -19.02
C ALA A 819 20.08 -15.09 -20.51
N ILE A 820 19.00 -15.45 -21.21
CA ILE A 820 18.78 -15.10 -22.62
C ILE A 820 18.80 -13.58 -22.81
N TYR A 821 18.13 -12.84 -21.92
CA TYR A 821 18.13 -11.37 -21.99
C TYR A 821 19.50 -10.79 -21.65
N LEU A 822 20.23 -11.34 -20.66
CA LEU A 822 21.54 -10.82 -20.28
C LEU A 822 22.56 -10.93 -21.40
N ASN A 823 22.54 -12.02 -22.18
CA ASN A 823 23.41 -12.19 -23.34
C ASN A 823 23.32 -10.99 -24.31
N ARG A 824 22.14 -10.39 -24.43
CA ARG A 824 21.91 -9.22 -25.29
C ARG A 824 22.32 -7.90 -24.64
N TYR A 825 22.21 -7.79 -23.32
CA TYR A 825 22.39 -6.54 -22.58
C TYR A 825 23.78 -6.37 -21.97
N ALA A 826 24.51 -7.44 -21.69
CA ALA A 826 25.80 -7.40 -21.00
C ALA A 826 26.78 -6.44 -21.71
N ALA A 827 26.98 -6.60 -23.02
CA ALA A 827 27.86 -5.72 -23.80
C ALA A 827 27.40 -4.24 -23.77
N MET A 828 26.10 -3.98 -23.73
CA MET A 828 25.58 -2.60 -23.69
C MET A 828 25.81 -1.95 -22.33
N ILE A 829 25.63 -2.71 -21.25
CA ILE A 829 25.82 -2.26 -19.87
C ILE A 829 27.30 -2.00 -19.58
N LYS A 830 28.19 -2.90 -20.04
CA LYS A 830 29.66 -2.78 -19.91
C LYS A 830 30.24 -1.47 -20.44
N ARG A 831 29.59 -0.83 -21.42
CA ARG A 831 30.04 0.45 -21.98
C ARG A 831 29.88 1.63 -21.01
N GLY A 832 29.05 1.50 -19.98
CA GLY A 832 28.81 2.57 -19.02
C GLY A 832 29.81 2.54 -17.86
N LYS A 833 30.37 3.69 -17.50
CA LYS A 833 31.28 3.80 -16.34
C LYS A 833 30.64 3.33 -15.03
N TYR A 834 29.37 3.68 -14.79
CA TYR A 834 28.63 3.36 -13.56
C TYR A 834 27.53 2.32 -13.75
N ALA A 835 27.20 1.96 -14.99
CA ALA A 835 26.06 1.09 -15.28
C ALA A 835 26.24 -0.34 -14.74
N PRO A 836 27.41 -1.00 -14.87
CA PRO A 836 27.64 -2.31 -14.25
C PRO A 836 27.49 -2.29 -12.73
N THR A 837 28.11 -1.33 -12.05
CA THR A 837 28.07 -1.20 -10.59
C THR A 837 26.66 -0.94 -10.08
N ARG A 838 25.91 -0.06 -10.75
CA ARG A 838 24.48 0.18 -10.43
C ARG A 838 23.62 -1.05 -10.66
N LEU A 839 23.87 -1.82 -11.72
CA LEU A 839 23.17 -3.09 -11.94
C LEU A 839 23.42 -4.05 -10.77
N PHE A 840 24.68 -4.18 -10.34
CA PHE A 840 25.05 -5.04 -9.22
C PHE A 840 24.44 -4.57 -7.90
N GLN A 841 24.40 -3.26 -7.64
CA GLN A 841 23.70 -2.73 -6.46
C GLN A 841 22.20 -3.05 -6.46
N GLN A 842 21.58 -3.06 -7.65
CA GLN A 842 20.14 -3.26 -7.78
C GLN A 842 19.69 -4.73 -7.71
N ILE A 843 20.46 -5.64 -8.31
CA ILE A 843 20.06 -7.06 -8.45
C ILE A 843 21.21 -8.05 -8.17
N GLY A 844 22.35 -7.57 -7.66
CA GLY A 844 23.58 -8.34 -7.53
C GLY A 844 23.49 -9.55 -6.62
N HIS A 845 22.66 -9.55 -5.57
CA HIS A 845 22.47 -10.74 -4.74
C HIS A 845 21.80 -11.91 -5.49
N SER A 846 21.02 -11.61 -6.52
CA SER A 846 20.24 -12.59 -7.28
C SER A 846 20.88 -12.98 -8.62
N LEU A 847 21.90 -12.25 -9.09
CA LEU A 847 22.60 -12.55 -10.35
C LEU A 847 23.34 -13.91 -10.35
N TYR A 848 23.63 -14.49 -9.18
CA TYR A 848 24.22 -15.84 -9.13
C TYR A 848 23.22 -16.91 -9.56
N LEU A 849 21.91 -16.69 -9.37
CA LEU A 849 20.86 -17.65 -9.71
C LEU A 849 20.78 -17.93 -11.21
N ILE A 850 21.12 -16.94 -12.05
CA ILE A 850 21.11 -17.09 -13.51
C ILE A 850 22.39 -17.75 -14.05
N LYS A 851 23.47 -17.83 -13.24
CA LYS A 851 24.77 -18.35 -13.66
C LYS A 851 24.72 -19.84 -14.05
N GLY A 852 23.80 -20.59 -13.44
CA GLY A 852 23.58 -22.01 -13.71
C GLY A 852 22.80 -22.30 -14.99
N SER A 853 22.24 -21.28 -15.66
CA SER A 853 21.46 -21.46 -16.88
C SER A 853 22.34 -21.96 -18.04
N THR A 854 21.83 -22.93 -18.80
CA THR A 854 22.45 -23.42 -20.03
C THR A 854 22.41 -22.40 -21.17
N TYR A 855 21.53 -21.40 -21.08
CA TYR A 855 21.38 -20.35 -22.08
C TYR A 855 22.37 -19.20 -21.93
N LEU A 856 23.06 -19.09 -20.80
CA LEU A 856 23.99 -17.99 -20.53
C LEU A 856 25.31 -18.18 -21.29
N ASP A 857 25.66 -17.22 -22.16
CA ASP A 857 26.89 -17.28 -22.95
C ASP A 857 28.15 -16.94 -22.13
N GLN A 858 29.33 -17.18 -22.72
CA GLN A 858 30.61 -16.95 -22.03
C GLN A 858 30.86 -15.47 -21.72
N GLU A 859 30.35 -14.55 -22.55
CA GLU A 859 30.58 -13.11 -22.38
C GLU A 859 29.75 -12.54 -21.22
N ALA A 860 28.51 -13.02 -21.07
CA ALA A 860 27.61 -12.71 -19.97
C ALA A 860 28.06 -13.42 -18.68
N LYS A 861 28.55 -14.67 -18.75
CA LYS A 861 29.20 -15.35 -17.61
C LYS A 861 30.38 -14.56 -17.08
N GLN A 862 31.27 -14.10 -17.97
CA GLN A 862 32.40 -13.27 -17.59
C GLN A 862 31.93 -11.93 -17.00
N PHE A 863 30.88 -11.32 -17.56
CA PHE A 863 30.31 -10.09 -17.01
C PHE A 863 29.85 -10.25 -15.56
N ILE A 864 29.11 -11.32 -15.26
CA ILE A 864 28.67 -11.60 -13.88
C ILE A 864 29.88 -11.77 -12.95
N ASN A 865 30.89 -12.54 -13.37
CA ASN A 865 32.11 -12.72 -12.55
C ASN A 865 32.86 -11.38 -12.33
N ASP A 866 32.87 -10.49 -13.32
CA ASP A 866 33.49 -9.17 -13.23
C ASP A 866 32.74 -8.26 -12.26
N LEU A 867 31.41 -8.35 -12.20
CA LEU A 867 30.60 -7.63 -11.21
C LEU A 867 30.95 -8.08 -9.78
N TYR A 868 30.97 -9.39 -9.51
CA TYR A 868 31.27 -9.92 -8.16
C TYR A 868 32.72 -9.76 -7.72
N SER A 869 33.67 -9.62 -8.66
CA SER A 869 35.08 -9.39 -8.35
C SER A 869 35.43 -7.93 -8.12
N GLY A 870 34.43 -7.04 -8.12
CA GLY A 870 34.64 -5.60 -7.93
C GLY A 870 35.36 -4.93 -9.11
N ARG A 871 35.45 -5.58 -10.28
CA ARG A 871 36.19 -5.03 -11.45
C ARG A 871 35.64 -3.68 -11.92
N TYR A 872 34.35 -3.42 -11.65
CA TYR A 872 33.67 -2.18 -12.01
C TYR A 872 33.52 -1.20 -10.83
N GLU A 873 34.09 -1.50 -9.65
CA GLU A 873 34.13 -0.54 -8.55
C GLU A 873 35.00 0.66 -8.96
N VAL A 874 34.42 1.85 -8.88
CA VAL A 874 35.12 3.10 -9.21
C VAL A 874 35.89 3.49 -7.95
N GLN A 875 37.23 3.52 -8.04
CA GLN A 875 38.12 3.98 -6.97
C GLN A 875 37.84 5.44 -6.57
#